data_AF-A0A2H6KJE1-F1
#
_entry.id   AF-A0A2H6KJE1-F1
#
_cell.length_a   1.000
_cell.length_b   1.000
_cell.length_c   1.000
_cell.angle_alpha   90.00
_cell.angle_beta   90.00
_cell.angle_gamma   90.00
#
_symmetry.space_group_name_H-M   'P 1'
#
loop_
_entity.id
_entity.type
_entity.pdbx_description
1 polymer ?
#
loop_
_entity_poly.entity_id
_entity_poly.type
_entity_poly.pdbx_seq_one_letter_code
_entity_poly.pdbx_strand_id
1 'polypeptide(L)'
;MSFLHGVLESVKDDESVKIYDNYIKLSNNNDGLDNVLRDVFSKIGTGRNGLSESVTKVKVWLGKYNGQVDSKTRGVTDGLSALIGVNNDFYQAVEREATNPLADQLAAWKQTLSKISSALSSDVKTEINKLDSALKGRIDVEMKPITKVIEHMSSVAGKMEEGGKVTAVDSAITSNEQHVRQQIDEKARLLQQNLGARFEAISGGIEKIEQKQTDDLAALMKNVNQLVTDVTLAQTYGNRLHTEYRSKILDKLEGIEGKVNGLGTTEIAGGLSSIFAMVSQQLDMLEIKLNNLKNTYLEVQEKVGPALSGIETELRKRIEALKEEIKNKIEDGPAMFATMVEKCIKEILKHNNIVKEKIDKYYDNITVQGKDQIATKIQEKLGEITRPAGEKVQQHIQEKVNDSKTPDKIEEYVKAVQAGCKQFADALDSKIREGTLASFAGGIVKEGIAKDSTLTGLHNKGDSAKHNLIWAVHLILEQLVGMTRKVASELQSFVLEPKLGENVKTAINRVTKLGEYLAEAVKVSHTGEIGQLGNQINTALGKQAISDVNDNKIKPLLKEAAKEGIRKLNDNMTSAIQTEMSRIDADIRPQINKLQKGQEGQENIQTQINKLQQQINQLISSVEDVNNKANGHVNQHIDLVKEQIARVLEDTKKINSEIKAFNASLQEAISTAKETVQQAKETLEKQISTDKEELTKAVKAAFTAVHTAAKQMFNQGHKADLEQLKKLVSEQSEEIRKLIEADKVKGLKGLLKEMYDRKGETLNDLTKHQDPKKPEDFKQLSEKLKDYLTLIFTYIKGQVKPPSSSPPNSTTKEPTKMLGEVQSKLVTLLENLGRSKHFDNVFVTHLASFSTELSKFTPSQFAGPENALLLDVLKQGLNKLRDQLDRAYVSAYSGEQINNNNKDKCAKILVTIFNTCRSDLKHLKENCHNIGWDSRKCYGNKKDTIGGFLTNCGYRVSQSSTEQDGEIRCDLDMSGDKIGKLLEKSIDQAKQNTHLQKCNPNGQSSNFSVLDILTCIYNHLRDYYTTCHLTLPASPKYPCNVRDMLSWLGGLPYTSVYSMVEMHCADLLKKEEKDAAKKSQKPDAVINDILKTNLRDSLDQTCDMSYRVLVTIQGHGHGFDQADYPYAVDISNNSVVSFIRQMFAAYLIWLLTYVGV
;
A
#
# COMPACT_ATOMS: atom_id res chain seq x y z
N MET A 1 39.33 6.51 -51.79
CA MET A 1 38.07 6.97 -52.42
C MET A 1 37.21 5.79 -52.86
N SER A 2 37.63 4.97 -53.83
CA SER A 2 36.82 3.84 -54.34
C SER A 2 36.44 2.82 -53.26
N PHE A 3 37.33 2.53 -52.31
CA PHE A 3 37.02 1.71 -51.13
C PHE A 3 35.84 2.28 -50.33
N LEU A 4 35.92 3.56 -49.94
CA LEU A 4 34.87 4.24 -49.16
C LEU A 4 33.54 4.24 -49.91
N HIS A 5 33.56 4.53 -51.22
CA HIS A 5 32.38 4.45 -52.06
C HIS A 5 31.80 3.02 -52.06
N GLY A 6 32.61 1.99 -52.26
CA GLY A 6 32.15 0.60 -52.28
C GLY A 6 31.49 0.17 -50.97
N VAL A 7 32.09 0.53 -49.84
CA VAL A 7 31.53 0.26 -48.50
C VAL A 7 30.20 0.99 -48.30
N LEU A 8 30.18 2.30 -48.52
CA LEU A 8 29.01 3.14 -48.25
C LEU A 8 27.85 2.86 -49.21
N GLU A 9 28.12 2.58 -50.48
CA GLU A 9 27.12 2.17 -51.47
C GLU A 9 26.47 0.84 -51.08
N SER A 10 27.23 -0.08 -50.47
CA SER A 10 26.72 -1.39 -50.06
C SER A 10 25.76 -1.35 -48.87
N VAL A 11 25.83 -0.30 -48.05
CA VAL A 11 25.04 -0.18 -46.81
C VAL A 11 23.91 0.85 -46.91
N LYS A 12 23.86 1.66 -47.96
CA LYS A 12 22.93 2.80 -48.06
C LYS A 12 21.45 2.42 -47.96
N ASP A 13 21.10 1.22 -48.41
CA ASP A 13 19.73 0.70 -48.42
C ASP A 13 19.39 -0.14 -47.18
N ASP A 14 20.37 -0.47 -46.35
CA ASP A 14 20.12 -1.14 -45.08
C ASP A 14 19.36 -0.21 -44.13
N GLU A 15 18.34 -0.74 -43.49
CA GLU A 15 17.43 0.06 -42.67
C GLU A 15 18.13 0.71 -41.48
N SER A 16 19.15 0.05 -40.92
CA SER A 16 19.97 0.59 -39.82
C SER A 16 20.81 1.80 -40.24
N VAL A 17 21.04 2.01 -41.54
CA VAL A 17 21.76 3.17 -42.09
C VAL A 17 20.78 4.21 -42.64
N LYS A 18 19.81 3.75 -43.44
CA LYS A 18 18.83 4.56 -44.15
C LYS A 18 17.98 5.43 -43.21
N ILE A 19 17.55 4.89 -42.07
CA ILE A 19 16.72 5.63 -41.10
C ILE A 19 17.44 6.89 -40.61
N TYR A 20 18.70 6.76 -40.19
CA TYR A 20 19.44 7.90 -39.66
C TYR A 20 19.94 8.84 -40.76
N ASP A 21 20.24 8.33 -41.95
CA ASP A 21 20.52 9.18 -43.11
C ASP A 21 19.32 10.05 -43.51
N ASN A 22 18.10 9.51 -43.41
CA ASN A 22 16.89 10.29 -43.64
C ASN A 22 16.75 11.45 -42.64
N TYR A 23 17.14 11.27 -41.37
CA TYR A 23 17.18 12.39 -40.41
C TYR A 23 18.23 13.45 -40.75
N ILE A 24 19.36 13.07 -41.35
CA ILE A 24 20.32 14.04 -41.88
C ILE A 24 19.69 14.85 -43.02
N LYS A 25 19.02 14.17 -43.96
CA LYS A 25 18.34 14.78 -45.11
C LYS A 25 17.26 15.79 -44.70
N LEU A 26 16.58 15.58 -43.57
CA LEU A 26 15.60 16.55 -43.03
C LEU A 26 16.24 17.89 -42.65
N SER A 27 17.49 17.88 -42.15
CA SER A 27 18.19 19.12 -41.79
C SER A 27 18.72 19.85 -43.03
N ASN A 28 19.25 19.10 -43.99
CA ASN A 28 19.71 19.60 -45.27
C ASN A 28 19.84 18.43 -46.24
N ASN A 29 19.08 18.46 -47.34
CA ASN A 29 19.05 17.36 -48.30
C ASN A 29 20.43 17.11 -48.96
N ASN A 30 21.27 18.15 -49.06
CA ASN A 30 22.62 18.04 -49.62
C ASN A 30 23.60 17.24 -48.76
N ASP A 31 23.27 16.98 -47.50
CA ASP A 31 24.12 16.26 -46.56
C ASP A 31 23.85 14.75 -46.52
N GLY A 32 22.87 14.25 -47.28
CA GLY A 32 22.54 12.83 -47.33
C GLY A 32 23.60 11.96 -48.01
N LEU A 33 23.60 10.67 -47.69
CA LEU A 33 24.57 9.68 -48.17
C LEU A 33 24.64 9.61 -49.70
N ASP A 34 23.52 9.74 -50.40
CA ASP A 34 23.47 9.71 -51.88
C ASP A 34 24.33 10.80 -52.53
N ASN A 35 24.32 12.00 -51.92
CA ASN A 35 25.15 13.12 -52.39
C ASN A 35 26.62 12.89 -52.08
N VAL A 36 26.93 12.36 -50.89
CA VAL A 36 28.29 11.98 -50.51
C VAL A 36 28.85 10.93 -51.46
N LEU A 37 28.07 9.90 -51.80
CA LEU A 37 28.44 8.85 -52.74
C LEU A 37 28.71 9.38 -54.14
N ARG A 38 27.79 10.21 -54.69
CA ARG A 38 27.97 10.86 -56.00
C ARG A 38 29.25 11.67 -56.05
N ASP A 39 29.52 12.45 -54.99
CA ASP A 39 30.69 13.31 -54.95
C ASP A 39 31.98 12.48 -54.84
N VAL A 40 32.03 11.50 -53.93
CA VAL A 40 33.19 10.60 -53.79
C VAL A 40 33.46 9.86 -55.10
N PHE A 41 32.42 9.39 -55.79
CA PHE A 41 32.55 8.73 -57.10
C PHE A 41 33.17 9.66 -58.15
N SER A 42 32.68 10.89 -58.26
CA SER A 42 33.17 11.88 -59.24
C SER A 42 34.64 12.28 -59.04
N LYS A 43 35.18 12.08 -57.83
CA LYS A 43 36.56 12.44 -57.45
C LYS A 43 37.54 11.27 -57.61
N ILE A 44 37.08 10.07 -57.95
CA ILE A 44 37.98 8.94 -58.24
C ILE A 44 38.83 9.29 -59.46
N GLY A 45 40.16 9.21 -59.31
CA GLY A 45 41.12 9.52 -60.37
C GLY A 45 41.56 10.98 -60.45
N THR A 46 40.98 11.90 -59.66
CA THR A 46 41.36 13.34 -59.69
C THR A 46 42.55 13.69 -58.80
N GLY A 47 43.30 12.69 -58.33
CA GLY A 47 44.50 12.85 -57.50
C GLY A 47 44.23 13.37 -56.08
N ARG A 48 45.21 14.08 -55.52
CA ARG A 48 45.27 14.47 -54.09
C ARG A 48 44.12 15.36 -53.62
N ASN A 49 43.71 16.33 -54.42
CA ASN A 49 42.65 17.27 -54.07
C ASN A 49 41.31 16.52 -53.93
N GLY A 50 41.03 15.60 -54.87
CA GLY A 50 39.84 14.76 -54.81
C GLY A 50 39.82 13.82 -53.60
N LEU A 51 40.98 13.28 -53.21
CA LEU A 51 41.10 12.47 -52.00
C LEU A 51 40.74 13.28 -50.75
N SER A 52 41.31 14.47 -50.59
CA SER A 52 41.05 15.35 -49.45
C SER A 52 39.58 15.75 -49.34
N GLU A 53 38.96 16.13 -50.46
CA GLU A 53 37.53 16.47 -50.51
C GLU A 53 36.65 15.26 -50.17
N SER A 54 36.94 14.09 -50.73
CA SER A 54 36.18 12.86 -50.48
C SER A 54 36.25 12.42 -49.03
N VAL A 55 37.46 12.42 -48.44
CA VAL A 55 37.67 12.08 -47.03
C VAL A 55 36.90 13.06 -46.13
N THR A 56 36.97 14.35 -46.42
CA THR A 56 36.24 15.38 -45.67
C THR A 56 34.74 15.14 -45.71
N LYS A 57 34.16 14.88 -46.89
CA LYS A 57 32.72 14.63 -47.02
C LYS A 57 32.28 13.36 -46.28
N VAL A 58 33.01 12.26 -46.43
CA VAL A 58 32.71 11.00 -45.73
C VAL A 58 32.80 11.18 -44.22
N LYS A 59 33.85 11.84 -43.73
CA LYS A 59 34.03 12.14 -42.30
C LYS A 59 32.86 12.96 -41.74
N VAL A 60 32.44 14.02 -42.44
CA VAL A 60 31.33 14.87 -42.00
C VAL A 60 30.03 14.07 -41.94
N TRP A 61 29.75 13.26 -42.97
CA TRP A 61 28.56 12.42 -42.98
C TRP A 61 28.56 11.38 -41.85
N LEU A 62 29.68 10.68 -41.64
CA LEU A 62 29.83 9.73 -40.53
C LEU A 62 29.62 10.40 -39.16
N GLY A 63 30.10 11.63 -38.98
CA GLY A 63 29.87 12.41 -37.77
C GLY A 63 28.39 12.76 -37.56
N LYS A 64 27.70 13.21 -38.62
CA LYS A 64 26.25 13.50 -38.59
C LYS A 64 25.42 12.23 -38.33
N TYR A 65 25.77 11.13 -38.97
CA TYR A 65 25.14 9.82 -38.79
C TYR A 65 25.23 9.36 -37.34
N ASN A 66 26.44 9.29 -36.76
CA ASN A 66 26.63 8.90 -35.37
C ASN A 66 25.89 9.86 -34.40
N GLY A 67 25.87 11.16 -34.72
CA GLY A 67 25.10 12.15 -33.97
C GLY A 67 23.58 11.90 -33.99
N GLN A 68 23.02 11.48 -35.13
CA GLN A 68 21.59 11.10 -35.22
C GLN A 68 21.32 9.81 -34.43
N VAL A 69 22.15 8.78 -34.56
CA VAL A 69 22.02 7.54 -33.77
C VAL A 69 22.02 7.85 -32.27
N ASP A 70 23.00 8.63 -31.80
CA ASP A 70 23.09 9.04 -30.39
C ASP A 70 21.88 9.88 -29.95
N SER A 71 21.43 10.83 -30.77
CA SER A 71 20.29 11.69 -30.43
C SER A 71 18.98 10.90 -30.33
N LYS A 72 18.68 10.01 -31.27
CA LYS A 72 17.41 9.24 -31.25
C LYS A 72 17.40 8.20 -30.14
N THR A 73 18.53 7.51 -29.92
CA THR A 73 18.65 6.54 -28.82
C THR A 73 18.59 7.22 -27.45
N ARG A 74 19.19 8.40 -27.30
CA ARG A 74 19.08 9.21 -26.07
C ARG A 74 17.65 9.70 -25.82
N GLY A 75 16.90 10.04 -26.88
CA GLY A 75 15.48 10.40 -26.75
C GLY A 75 14.66 9.33 -26.01
N VAL A 76 14.93 8.05 -26.28
CA VAL A 76 14.28 6.92 -25.58
C VAL A 76 14.70 6.87 -24.11
N THR A 77 16.00 6.97 -23.81
CA THR A 77 16.48 6.92 -22.42
C THR A 77 16.03 8.13 -21.59
N ASP A 78 15.96 9.31 -22.21
CA ASP A 78 15.49 10.55 -21.58
C ASP A 78 13.98 10.48 -21.33
N GLY A 79 13.21 9.98 -22.30
CA GLY A 79 11.77 9.75 -22.14
C GLY A 79 11.46 8.76 -21.01
N LEU A 80 12.21 7.66 -20.93
CA LEU A 80 12.10 6.69 -19.83
C LEU A 80 12.48 7.32 -18.47
N SER A 81 13.54 8.12 -18.44
CA SER A 81 13.96 8.84 -17.23
C SER A 81 12.91 9.85 -16.77
N ALA A 82 12.24 10.53 -17.72
CA ALA A 82 11.12 11.42 -17.42
C ALA A 82 9.92 10.66 -16.83
N LEU A 83 9.62 9.46 -17.34
CA LEU A 83 8.55 8.58 -16.83
C LEU A 83 8.77 8.14 -15.38
N ILE A 84 10.04 7.94 -14.97
CA ILE A 84 10.45 7.63 -13.59
C ILE A 84 10.16 8.80 -12.63
N GLY A 85 9.88 9.99 -13.17
CA GLY A 85 9.47 11.18 -12.43
C GLY A 85 10.67 11.90 -11.83
N VAL A 86 11.28 12.80 -12.60
CA VAL A 86 12.41 13.65 -12.15
C VAL A 86 12.04 14.49 -10.91
N ASN A 87 10.75 14.74 -10.66
CA ASN A 87 10.24 15.52 -9.51
C ASN A 87 9.22 14.79 -8.62
N ASN A 88 9.00 13.49 -8.81
CA ASN A 88 8.00 12.72 -8.06
C ASN A 88 6.55 13.26 -8.22
N ASP A 89 6.25 13.92 -9.35
CA ASP A 89 4.98 14.63 -9.56
C ASP A 89 3.74 13.72 -9.45
N PHE A 90 3.82 12.49 -9.96
CA PHE A 90 2.73 11.51 -9.84
C PHE A 90 2.50 11.08 -8.38
N TYR A 91 3.58 10.95 -7.61
CA TYR A 91 3.51 10.62 -6.20
C TYR A 91 2.88 11.77 -5.40
N GLN A 92 3.30 13.00 -5.67
CA GLN A 92 2.71 14.19 -5.06
C GLN A 92 1.23 14.37 -5.44
N ALA A 93 0.85 14.03 -6.68
CA ALA A 93 -0.53 14.09 -7.12
C ALA A 93 -1.42 13.11 -6.33
N VAL A 94 -0.94 11.89 -6.07
CA VAL A 94 -1.64 10.93 -5.20
C VAL A 94 -1.65 11.44 -3.76
N GLU A 95 -0.51 11.89 -3.23
CA GLU A 95 -0.39 12.32 -1.82
C GLU A 95 -1.31 13.49 -1.46
N ARG A 96 -1.54 14.44 -2.37
CA ARG A 96 -2.46 15.58 -2.15
C ARG A 96 -3.91 15.17 -1.92
N GLU A 97 -4.30 13.97 -2.36
CA GLU A 97 -5.67 13.47 -2.26
C GLU A 97 -5.93 12.72 -0.94
N ALA A 98 -4.93 12.56 -0.06
CA ALA A 98 -5.00 11.68 1.11
C ALA A 98 -6.13 11.99 2.11
N THR A 99 -6.68 13.20 2.11
CA THR A 99 -7.78 13.62 3.00
C THR A 99 -9.17 13.57 2.34
N ASN A 100 -9.21 13.43 1.01
CA ASN A 100 -10.45 13.41 0.24
C ASN A 100 -11.18 12.06 0.40
N PRO A 101 -12.50 12.01 0.15
CA PRO A 101 -13.27 10.76 0.04
C PRO A 101 -12.59 9.72 -0.86
N LEU A 102 -12.80 8.43 -0.58
CA LEU A 102 -12.15 7.35 -1.33
C LEU A 102 -12.54 7.40 -2.82
N ALA A 103 -13.77 7.79 -3.14
CA ALA A 103 -14.25 7.96 -4.51
C ALA A 103 -13.45 9.05 -5.28
N ASP A 104 -13.16 10.18 -4.62
CA ASP A 104 -12.38 11.27 -5.20
C ASP A 104 -10.91 10.85 -5.38
N GLN A 105 -10.36 10.13 -4.39
CA GLN A 105 -9.03 9.52 -4.50
C GLN A 105 -8.94 8.57 -5.70
N LEU A 106 -9.96 7.74 -5.94
CA LEU A 106 -10.01 6.83 -7.08
C LEU A 106 -10.08 7.59 -8.42
N ALA A 107 -10.86 8.67 -8.49
CA ALA A 107 -10.95 9.52 -9.68
C ALA A 107 -9.60 10.18 -10.01
N ALA A 108 -8.94 10.74 -9.00
CA ALA A 108 -7.61 11.33 -9.14
C ALA A 108 -6.54 10.28 -9.49
N TRP A 109 -6.65 9.08 -8.93
CA TRP A 109 -5.78 7.95 -9.28
C TRP A 109 -5.93 7.54 -10.75
N LYS A 110 -7.16 7.44 -11.26
CA LYS A 110 -7.41 7.19 -12.70
C LYS A 110 -6.80 8.26 -13.59
N GLN A 111 -6.92 9.54 -13.22
CA GLN A 111 -6.27 10.62 -13.97
C GLN A 111 -4.74 10.49 -13.95
N THR A 112 -4.17 10.08 -12.81
CA THR A 112 -2.72 9.85 -12.68
C THR A 112 -2.27 8.71 -13.59
N LEU A 113 -2.96 7.57 -13.56
CA LEU A 113 -2.68 6.45 -14.48
C LEU A 113 -2.85 6.83 -15.95
N SER A 114 -3.87 7.63 -16.29
CA SER A 114 -4.06 8.15 -17.64
C SER A 114 -2.89 9.02 -18.08
N LYS A 115 -2.38 9.91 -17.21
CA LYS A 115 -1.21 10.75 -17.52
C LYS A 115 0.05 9.90 -17.71
N ILE A 116 0.26 8.88 -16.88
CA ILE A 116 1.40 7.94 -17.02
C ILE A 116 1.28 7.17 -18.35
N SER A 117 0.09 6.66 -18.68
CA SER A 117 -0.16 5.95 -19.94
C SER A 117 0.02 6.86 -21.16
N SER A 118 -0.40 8.13 -21.06
CA SER A 118 -0.17 9.13 -22.09
C SER A 118 1.31 9.40 -22.27
N ALA A 119 2.07 9.67 -21.19
CA ALA A 119 3.52 9.90 -21.26
C ALA A 119 4.27 8.69 -21.86
N LEU A 120 3.88 7.46 -21.50
CA LEU A 120 4.43 6.25 -22.11
C LEU A 120 4.21 6.21 -23.63
N SER A 121 3.05 6.66 -24.09
CA SER A 121 2.67 6.62 -25.50
C SER A 121 3.21 7.81 -26.29
N SER A 122 3.14 9.03 -25.75
CA SER A 122 3.55 10.25 -26.43
C SER A 122 5.05 10.49 -26.36
N ASP A 123 5.69 10.17 -25.24
CA ASP A 123 7.05 10.60 -24.96
C ASP A 123 8.04 9.46 -25.15
N VAL A 124 7.68 8.22 -24.78
CA VAL A 124 8.58 7.07 -24.94
C VAL A 124 8.35 6.36 -26.28
N LYS A 125 7.10 5.96 -26.57
CA LYS A 125 6.80 5.19 -27.79
C LYS A 125 7.07 5.98 -29.07
N THR A 126 6.83 7.30 -29.06
CA THR A 126 7.18 8.18 -30.19
C THR A 126 8.68 8.19 -30.46
N GLU A 127 9.53 8.24 -29.44
CA GLU A 127 10.98 8.18 -29.62
C GLU A 127 11.45 6.80 -30.09
N ILE A 128 10.85 5.72 -29.56
CA ILE A 128 11.13 4.35 -30.03
C ILE A 128 10.79 4.19 -31.52
N ASN A 129 9.70 4.82 -31.98
CA ASN A 129 9.29 4.80 -33.39
C ASN A 129 10.25 5.55 -34.33
N LYS A 130 11.20 6.32 -33.80
CA LYS A 130 12.25 6.98 -34.58
C LYS A 130 13.51 6.11 -34.77
N LEU A 131 13.52 4.92 -34.18
CA LEU A 131 14.63 3.97 -34.32
C LEU A 131 14.38 3.02 -35.49
N ASP A 132 15.45 2.38 -35.94
CA ASP A 132 15.38 1.28 -36.89
C ASP A 132 14.56 0.11 -36.32
N SER A 133 13.93 -0.63 -37.22
CA SER A 133 12.99 -1.71 -36.93
C SER A 133 13.55 -2.80 -36.01
N ALA A 134 14.83 -3.14 -36.17
CA ALA A 134 15.49 -4.17 -35.35
C ALA A 134 15.65 -3.70 -33.89
N LEU A 135 16.19 -2.50 -33.67
CA LEU A 135 16.34 -1.94 -32.33
C LEU A 135 14.96 -1.66 -31.69
N LYS A 136 14.04 -1.06 -32.45
CA LYS A 136 12.66 -0.83 -32.03
C LYS A 136 11.99 -2.12 -31.56
N GLY A 137 12.07 -3.20 -32.35
CA GLY A 137 11.43 -4.46 -32.02
C GLY A 137 11.94 -5.07 -30.71
N ARG A 138 13.23 -4.95 -30.43
CA ARG A 138 13.83 -5.44 -29.18
C ARG A 138 13.45 -4.56 -27.98
N ILE A 139 13.49 -3.23 -28.13
CA ILE A 139 13.03 -2.30 -27.07
C ILE A 139 11.54 -2.52 -26.77
N ASP A 140 10.72 -2.73 -27.81
CA ASP A 140 9.29 -2.99 -27.65
C ASP A 140 9.00 -4.24 -26.81
N VAL A 141 9.90 -5.23 -26.78
CA VAL A 141 9.77 -6.41 -25.92
C VAL A 141 9.99 -6.05 -24.46
N GLU A 142 11.06 -5.32 -24.14
CA GLU A 142 11.38 -4.87 -22.76
C GLU A 142 10.38 -3.83 -22.24
N MET A 143 9.67 -3.12 -23.13
CA MET A 143 8.60 -2.21 -22.73
C MET A 143 7.28 -2.91 -22.34
N LYS A 144 7.05 -4.15 -22.79
CA LYS A 144 5.78 -4.87 -22.54
C LYS A 144 5.43 -5.02 -21.06
N PRO A 145 6.35 -5.38 -20.15
CA PRO A 145 6.07 -5.46 -18.72
C PRO A 145 5.53 -4.14 -18.16
N ILE A 146 6.15 -3.00 -18.50
CA ILE A 146 5.70 -1.66 -18.06
C ILE A 146 4.28 -1.40 -18.56
N THR A 147 4.04 -1.60 -19.86
CA THR A 147 2.70 -1.39 -20.45
C THR A 147 1.65 -2.28 -19.80
N LYS A 148 1.96 -3.56 -19.54
CA LYS A 148 1.03 -4.51 -18.93
C LYS A 148 0.67 -4.16 -17.50
N VAL A 149 1.63 -3.69 -16.70
CA VAL A 149 1.37 -3.26 -15.32
C VAL A 149 0.47 -2.03 -15.30
N ILE A 150 0.74 -1.03 -16.14
CA ILE A 150 -0.12 0.17 -16.25
C ILE A 150 -1.53 -0.21 -16.71
N GLU A 151 -1.66 -1.05 -17.73
CA GLU A 151 -2.97 -1.58 -18.19
C GLU A 151 -3.71 -2.31 -17.06
N HIS A 152 -3.00 -3.12 -16.27
CA HIS A 152 -3.58 -3.83 -15.14
C HIS A 152 -4.09 -2.87 -14.05
N MET A 153 -3.27 -1.89 -13.65
CA MET A 153 -3.65 -0.88 -12.65
C MET A 153 -4.86 -0.06 -13.13
N SER A 154 -4.88 0.34 -14.41
CA SER A 154 -6.03 1.03 -15.01
C SER A 154 -7.29 0.16 -15.03
N SER A 155 -7.16 -1.13 -15.35
CA SER A 155 -8.30 -2.07 -15.32
C SER A 155 -8.84 -2.27 -13.91
N VAL A 156 -7.95 -2.41 -12.92
CA VAL A 156 -8.33 -2.55 -11.50
C VAL A 156 -9.06 -1.29 -11.03
N ALA A 157 -8.54 -0.10 -11.33
CA ALA A 157 -9.18 1.17 -10.99
C ALA A 157 -10.56 1.33 -11.67
N GLY A 158 -10.69 0.94 -12.94
CA GLY A 158 -11.98 0.93 -13.65
C GLY A 158 -13.01 0.01 -13.00
N LYS A 159 -12.62 -1.21 -12.64
CA LYS A 159 -13.51 -2.16 -11.95
C LYS A 159 -13.95 -1.69 -10.55
N MET A 160 -13.09 -0.95 -9.84
CA MET A 160 -13.43 -0.37 -8.53
C MET A 160 -14.53 0.70 -8.65
N GLU A 161 -14.52 1.48 -9.73
CA GLU A 161 -15.51 2.51 -10.04
C GLU A 161 -16.82 1.90 -10.54
N GLU A 162 -16.77 1.02 -11.54
CA GLU A 162 -17.96 0.34 -12.10
C GLU A 162 -18.75 -0.44 -11.03
N GLY A 163 -18.04 -1.04 -10.08
CA GLY A 163 -18.67 -1.77 -8.98
C GLY A 163 -19.27 -0.86 -7.89
N GLY A 164 -19.05 0.45 -7.94
CA GLY A 164 -19.48 1.40 -6.91
C GLY A 164 -18.92 1.11 -5.51
N LYS A 165 -17.96 0.19 -5.39
CA LYS A 165 -17.54 -0.41 -4.11
C LYS A 165 -16.87 0.62 -3.21
N VAL A 166 -16.11 1.53 -3.81
CA VAL A 166 -15.38 2.56 -3.08
C VAL A 166 -16.35 3.60 -2.50
N THR A 167 -17.31 4.07 -3.31
CA THR A 167 -18.41 4.92 -2.86
C THR A 167 -19.30 4.22 -1.82
N ALA A 168 -19.51 2.91 -1.96
CA ALA A 168 -20.26 2.12 -1.00
C ALA A 168 -19.55 2.03 0.36
N VAL A 169 -18.21 1.98 0.40
CA VAL A 169 -17.44 2.03 1.65
C VAL A 169 -17.57 3.40 2.31
N ASP A 170 -17.37 4.51 1.57
CA ASP A 170 -17.59 5.86 2.10
C ASP A 170 -19.00 6.02 2.70
N SER A 171 -20.02 5.56 1.95
CA SER A 171 -21.43 5.62 2.36
C SER A 171 -21.74 4.72 3.55
N ALA A 172 -21.15 3.51 3.61
CA ALA A 172 -21.38 2.56 4.70
C ALA A 172 -20.81 3.04 6.04
N ILE A 173 -19.62 3.66 6.03
CA ILE A 173 -19.03 4.23 7.26
C ILE A 173 -19.93 5.36 7.80
N THR A 174 -20.39 6.27 6.92
CA THR A 174 -21.30 7.36 7.30
C THR A 174 -22.66 6.83 7.79
N SER A 175 -23.25 5.87 7.08
CA SER A 175 -24.54 5.27 7.45
C SER A 175 -24.46 4.52 8.78
N ASN A 176 -23.35 3.82 9.05
CA ASN A 176 -23.14 3.13 10.32
C ASN A 176 -22.94 4.11 11.49
N GLU A 177 -22.22 5.22 11.29
CA GLU A 177 -22.11 6.27 12.31
C GLU A 177 -23.50 6.81 12.67
N GLN A 178 -24.31 7.13 11.66
CA GLN A 178 -25.67 7.62 11.87
C GLN A 178 -26.54 6.58 12.60
N HIS A 179 -26.45 5.31 12.22
CA HIS A 179 -27.20 4.23 12.86
C HIS A 179 -26.84 4.07 14.34
N VAL A 180 -25.55 4.05 14.68
CA VAL A 180 -25.09 3.93 16.07
C VAL A 180 -25.54 5.12 16.91
N ARG A 181 -25.48 6.34 16.36
CA ARG A 181 -25.98 7.54 17.04
C ARG A 181 -27.48 7.48 17.31
N GLN A 182 -28.27 7.06 16.32
CA GLN A 182 -29.71 6.86 16.49
C GLN A 182 -30.03 5.81 17.57
N GLN A 183 -29.24 4.73 17.66
CA GLN A 183 -29.39 3.74 18.74
C GLN A 183 -29.06 4.33 20.12
N ILE A 184 -28.02 5.16 20.25
CA ILE A 184 -27.71 5.84 21.52
C ILE A 184 -28.86 6.77 21.93
N ASP A 185 -29.39 7.56 21.00
CA ASP A 185 -30.53 8.44 21.23
C ASP A 185 -31.77 7.66 21.72
N GLU A 186 -32.12 6.58 21.02
CA GLU A 186 -33.31 5.78 21.34
C GLU A 186 -33.17 5.03 22.67
N LYS A 187 -32.00 4.45 22.95
CA LYS A 187 -31.77 3.73 24.21
C LYS A 187 -31.77 4.68 25.41
N ALA A 188 -31.17 5.86 25.29
CA ALA A 188 -31.22 6.88 26.34
C ALA A 188 -32.67 7.33 26.61
N ARG A 189 -33.46 7.55 25.54
CA ARG A 189 -34.88 7.89 25.64
C ARG A 189 -35.69 6.81 26.37
N LEU A 190 -35.51 5.54 26.00
CA LEU A 190 -36.20 4.41 26.64
C LEU A 190 -35.81 4.25 28.12
N LEU A 191 -34.53 4.47 28.45
CA LEU A 191 -34.05 4.43 29.84
C LEU A 191 -34.70 5.55 30.68
N GLN A 192 -34.75 6.78 30.15
CA GLN A 192 -35.42 7.90 30.81
C GLN A 192 -36.92 7.63 31.03
N GLN A 193 -37.61 7.08 30.04
CA GLN A 193 -39.04 6.72 30.17
C GLN A 193 -39.27 5.65 31.24
N ASN A 194 -38.44 4.61 31.27
CA ASN A 194 -38.56 3.54 32.25
C ASN A 194 -38.26 4.01 33.68
N LEU A 195 -37.23 4.85 33.86
CA LEU A 195 -36.91 5.43 35.17
C LEU A 195 -38.00 6.40 35.63
N GLY A 196 -38.52 7.24 34.74
CA GLY A 196 -39.64 8.13 35.02
C GLY A 196 -40.85 7.35 35.55
N ALA A 197 -41.27 6.29 34.86
CA ALA A 197 -42.38 5.44 35.31
C ALA A 197 -42.15 4.79 36.68
N ARG A 198 -40.91 4.40 37.00
CA ARG A 198 -40.56 3.83 38.32
C ARG A 198 -40.57 4.88 39.43
N PHE A 199 -40.06 6.08 39.16
CA PHE A 199 -40.11 7.19 40.11
C PHE A 199 -41.54 7.63 40.39
N GLU A 200 -42.39 7.71 39.37
CA GLU A 200 -43.84 7.96 39.56
C GLU A 200 -44.50 6.88 40.44
N ALA A 201 -44.15 5.61 40.27
CA ALA A 201 -44.67 4.54 41.13
C ALA A 201 -44.21 4.67 42.60
N ILE A 202 -42.96 5.10 42.84
CA ILE A 202 -42.42 5.35 44.18
C ILE A 202 -43.11 6.58 44.80
N SER A 203 -43.22 7.68 44.07
CA SER A 203 -43.92 8.90 44.51
C SER A 203 -45.38 8.63 44.85
N GLY A 204 -46.10 7.89 43.99
CA GLY A 204 -47.47 7.47 44.28
C GLY A 204 -47.58 6.50 45.47
N GLY A 205 -46.51 5.77 45.81
CA GLY A 205 -46.41 5.00 47.04
C GLY A 205 -46.27 5.87 48.29
N ILE A 206 -45.43 6.91 48.21
CA ILE A 206 -45.23 7.89 49.29
C ILE A 206 -46.51 8.70 49.54
N GLU A 207 -47.21 9.12 48.48
CA GLU A 207 -48.50 9.82 48.57
C GLU A 207 -49.57 8.98 49.26
N LYS A 208 -49.63 7.66 49.01
CA LYS A 208 -50.55 6.77 49.72
C LYS A 208 -50.23 6.64 51.21
N ILE A 209 -48.95 6.71 51.59
CA ILE A 209 -48.53 6.69 53.01
C ILE A 209 -48.91 8.01 53.68
N GLU A 210 -48.70 9.14 53.01
CA GLU A 210 -49.12 10.47 53.45
C GLU A 210 -50.64 10.57 53.61
N GLN A 211 -51.41 10.00 52.68
CA GLN A 211 -52.85 9.94 52.78
C GLN A 211 -53.32 9.11 53.98
N LYS A 212 -52.73 7.92 54.22
CA LYS A 212 -53.03 7.13 55.43
C LYS A 212 -52.64 7.84 56.73
N GLN A 213 -51.52 8.55 56.73
CA GLN A 213 -51.12 9.40 57.86
C GLN A 213 -52.15 10.50 58.12
N THR A 214 -52.70 11.11 57.06
CA THR A 214 -53.73 12.15 57.16
C THR A 214 -55.09 11.59 57.61
N ASP A 215 -55.51 10.43 57.09
CA ASP A 215 -56.85 9.89 57.32
C ASP A 215 -56.96 9.14 58.66
N ASP A 216 -56.02 8.23 58.95
CA ASP A 216 -56.13 7.32 60.10
C ASP A 216 -55.59 7.97 61.39
N LEU A 217 -54.44 8.65 61.30
CA LEU A 217 -53.77 9.21 62.49
C LEU A 217 -54.41 10.51 62.96
N ALA A 218 -54.92 11.35 62.05
CA ALA A 218 -55.63 12.57 62.44
C ALA A 218 -56.97 12.27 63.12
N ALA A 219 -57.70 11.25 62.66
CA ALA A 219 -58.93 10.78 63.30
C ALA A 219 -58.65 10.24 64.71
N LEU A 220 -57.58 9.45 64.88
CA LEU A 220 -57.12 8.98 66.19
C LEU A 220 -56.74 10.14 67.11
N MET A 221 -55.97 11.12 66.62
CA MET A 221 -55.61 12.32 67.39
C MET A 221 -56.84 13.11 67.83
N LYS A 222 -57.86 13.25 66.97
CA LYS A 222 -59.13 13.90 67.34
C LYS A 222 -59.83 13.15 68.48
N ASN A 223 -59.94 11.83 68.37
CA ASN A 223 -60.59 10.99 69.39
C ASN A 223 -59.84 11.00 70.73
N VAL A 224 -58.51 10.93 70.71
CA VAL A 224 -57.68 10.98 71.92
C VAL A 224 -57.74 12.37 72.57
N ASN A 225 -57.74 13.46 71.80
CA ASN A 225 -57.95 14.80 72.35
C ASN A 225 -59.34 14.94 72.99
N GLN A 226 -60.38 14.39 72.37
CA GLN A 226 -61.73 14.38 72.94
C GLN A 226 -61.77 13.57 74.24
N LEU A 227 -61.12 12.41 74.29
CA LEU A 227 -61.01 11.60 75.50
C LEU A 227 -60.32 12.36 76.65
N VAL A 228 -59.26 13.12 76.36
CA VAL A 228 -58.63 13.99 77.37
C VAL A 228 -59.63 15.03 77.91
N THR A 229 -60.45 15.64 77.04
CA THR A 229 -61.51 16.57 77.44
C THR A 229 -62.56 15.90 78.33
N ASP A 230 -63.03 14.71 77.94
CA ASP A 230 -64.08 13.98 78.66
C ASP A 230 -63.60 13.52 80.05
N VAL A 231 -62.37 13.03 80.17
CA VAL A 231 -61.78 12.65 81.47
C VAL A 231 -61.55 13.88 82.35
N THR A 232 -61.21 15.04 81.78
CA THR A 232 -61.09 16.32 82.52
C THR A 232 -62.45 16.76 83.07
N LEU A 233 -63.52 16.62 82.28
CA LEU A 233 -64.89 16.88 82.72
C LEU A 233 -65.32 15.92 83.83
N ALA A 234 -65.01 14.62 83.70
CA ALA A 234 -65.29 13.63 84.74
C ALA A 234 -64.59 13.96 86.07
N GLN A 235 -63.34 14.43 86.03
CA GLN A 235 -62.64 14.90 87.23
C GLN A 235 -63.31 16.12 87.86
N THR A 236 -63.77 17.06 87.03
CA THR A 236 -64.52 18.24 87.49
C THR A 236 -65.83 17.84 88.17
N TYR A 237 -66.57 16.89 87.60
CA TYR A 237 -67.81 16.36 88.19
C TYR A 237 -67.56 15.56 89.46
N GLY A 238 -66.51 14.74 89.52
CA GLY A 238 -66.10 14.01 90.72
C GLY A 238 -65.76 14.95 91.88
N ASN A 239 -65.04 16.03 91.60
CA ASN A 239 -64.74 17.07 92.58
C ASN A 239 -65.99 17.78 93.08
N ARG A 240 -66.93 18.10 92.18
CA ARG A 240 -68.21 18.72 92.54
C ARG A 240 -69.11 17.80 93.36
N LEU A 241 -69.17 16.51 93.03
CA LEU A 241 -69.94 15.51 93.78
C LEU A 241 -69.46 15.41 95.23
N HIS A 242 -68.14 15.39 95.44
CA HIS A 242 -67.56 15.40 96.79
C HIS A 242 -67.96 16.65 97.58
N THR A 243 -67.90 17.84 96.96
CA THR A 243 -68.29 19.09 97.62
C THR A 243 -69.78 19.14 97.94
N GLU A 244 -70.65 18.70 97.03
CA GLU A 244 -72.09 18.71 97.24
C GLU A 244 -72.56 17.64 98.25
N TYR A 245 -71.95 16.45 98.27
CA TYR A 245 -72.24 15.41 99.28
C TYR A 245 -71.87 15.90 100.68
N ARG A 246 -70.72 16.57 100.82
CA ARG A 246 -70.28 17.14 102.10
C ARG A 246 -71.24 18.23 102.61
N SER A 247 -71.59 19.22 101.79
CA SER A 247 -72.43 20.33 102.28
C SER A 247 -73.91 19.99 102.47
N LYS A 248 -74.44 19.01 101.73
CA LYS A 248 -75.89 18.72 101.74
C LYS A 248 -76.31 17.59 102.67
N ILE A 249 -75.41 16.67 103.00
CA ILE A 249 -75.71 15.48 103.80
C ILE A 249 -74.98 15.51 105.15
N LEU A 250 -73.65 15.70 105.14
CA LEU A 250 -72.83 15.67 106.38
C LEU A 250 -73.16 16.84 107.32
N ASP A 251 -73.14 18.08 106.80
CA ASP A 251 -73.41 19.28 107.61
C ASP A 251 -74.85 19.31 108.18
N LYS A 252 -75.80 18.63 107.53
CA LYS A 252 -77.19 18.53 108.01
C LYS A 252 -77.39 17.45 109.07
N LEU A 253 -76.59 16.39 109.06
CA LEU A 253 -76.61 15.34 110.08
C LEU A 253 -76.03 15.82 111.42
N GLU A 254 -74.97 16.64 111.41
CA GLU A 254 -74.46 17.33 112.63
C GLU A 254 -75.50 18.30 113.21
N GLY A 255 -76.34 18.94 112.38
CA GLY A 255 -77.41 19.81 112.84
C GLY A 255 -78.59 19.09 113.54
N ILE A 256 -78.71 17.77 113.40
CA ILE A 256 -79.77 16.95 114.02
C ILE A 256 -79.42 16.59 115.47
N GLU A 257 -78.12 16.44 115.79
CA GLU A 257 -77.62 16.16 117.14
C GLU A 257 -77.99 17.27 118.15
N GLY A 258 -77.98 18.54 117.71
CA GLY A 258 -78.33 19.69 118.55
C GLY A 258 -79.81 19.86 118.89
N LYS A 259 -80.73 19.19 118.17
CA LYS A 259 -82.19 19.34 118.34
C LYS A 259 -82.86 18.21 119.13
N VAL A 260 -82.14 17.12 119.41
CA VAL A 260 -82.68 15.91 120.08
C VAL A 260 -82.70 16.02 121.62
N ASN A 261 -82.09 17.06 122.22
CA ASN A 261 -82.00 17.23 123.67
C ASN A 261 -83.18 17.97 124.35
N GLY A 262 -84.31 18.21 123.67
CA GLY A 262 -85.43 18.98 124.23
C GLY A 262 -86.84 18.54 123.82
N LEU A 263 -87.50 17.78 124.69
CA LEU A 263 -88.96 17.77 124.99
C LEU A 263 -90.00 17.20 123.98
N GLY A 264 -90.87 16.30 124.50
CA GLY A 264 -92.34 16.34 124.32
C GLY A 264 -93.02 15.52 123.20
N THR A 265 -93.62 14.38 123.55
CA THR A 265 -94.17 13.33 122.64
C THR A 265 -95.54 13.61 121.98
N THR A 266 -95.80 14.82 121.47
CA THR A 266 -97.03 15.09 120.68
C THR A 266 -96.79 15.77 119.32
N GLU A 267 -95.63 16.39 119.11
CA GLU A 267 -95.21 16.93 117.80
C GLU A 267 -94.50 15.90 116.90
N ILE A 268 -94.18 14.73 117.45
CA ILE A 268 -93.47 13.63 116.78
C ILE A 268 -94.26 13.08 115.57
N ALA A 269 -95.59 12.98 115.66
CA ALA A 269 -96.42 12.45 114.58
C ALA A 269 -96.55 13.43 113.38
N GLY A 270 -96.56 14.74 113.65
CA GLY A 270 -96.60 15.79 112.62
C GLY A 270 -95.25 15.99 111.93
N GLY A 271 -94.15 15.96 112.71
CA GLY A 271 -92.78 16.05 112.19
C GLY A 271 -92.40 14.86 111.32
N LEU A 272 -92.77 13.63 111.72
CA LEU A 272 -92.52 12.42 110.93
C LEU A 272 -93.22 12.44 109.56
N SER A 273 -94.43 12.99 109.47
CA SER A 273 -95.18 13.07 108.20
C SER A 273 -94.56 14.07 107.22
N SER A 274 -94.04 15.20 107.71
CA SER A 274 -93.34 16.20 106.89
C SER A 274 -91.96 15.69 106.42
N ILE A 275 -91.24 14.97 107.29
CA ILE A 275 -89.97 14.33 106.97
C ILE A 275 -90.15 13.22 105.92
N PHE A 276 -91.22 12.42 106.03
CA PHE A 276 -91.54 11.36 105.05
C PHE A 276 -91.82 11.94 103.65
N ALA A 277 -92.50 13.10 103.56
CA ALA A 277 -92.76 13.80 102.29
C ALA A 277 -91.47 14.37 101.66
N MET A 278 -90.58 14.99 102.45
CA MET A 278 -89.32 15.55 101.94
C MET A 278 -88.30 14.48 101.53
N VAL A 279 -88.24 13.35 102.25
CA VAL A 279 -87.38 12.21 101.90
C VAL A 279 -87.90 11.53 100.62
N SER A 280 -89.22 11.39 100.45
CA SER A 280 -89.82 10.85 99.22
C SER A 280 -89.50 11.69 97.99
N GLN A 281 -89.57 13.02 98.09
CA GLN A 281 -89.28 13.92 96.96
C GLN A 281 -87.79 13.93 96.57
N GLN A 282 -86.87 13.66 97.52
CA GLN A 282 -85.45 13.51 97.21
C GLN A 282 -85.09 12.11 96.65
N LEU A 283 -85.83 11.07 97.05
CA LEU A 283 -85.71 9.73 96.47
C LEU A 283 -86.17 9.71 94.99
N ASP A 284 -87.25 10.42 94.63
CA ASP A 284 -87.72 10.57 93.25
C ASP A 284 -86.66 11.27 92.35
N MET A 285 -85.98 12.29 92.87
CA MET A 285 -84.89 12.98 92.16
C MET A 285 -83.63 12.11 92.01
N LEU A 286 -83.37 11.21 92.96
CA LEU A 286 -82.28 10.24 92.89
C LEU A 286 -82.59 9.14 91.84
N GLU A 287 -83.85 8.72 91.74
CA GLU A 287 -84.32 7.72 90.77
C GLU A 287 -84.19 8.21 89.31
N ILE A 288 -84.51 9.49 89.04
CA ILE A 288 -84.32 10.11 87.72
C ILE A 288 -82.82 10.18 87.35
N LYS A 289 -81.95 10.51 88.30
CA LYS A 289 -80.50 10.59 88.06
C LYS A 289 -79.83 9.21 87.91
N LEU A 290 -80.29 8.19 88.65
CA LEU A 290 -79.83 6.81 88.47
C LEU A 290 -80.23 6.23 87.10
N ASN A 291 -81.41 6.58 86.58
CA ASN A 291 -81.87 6.13 85.27
C ASN A 291 -81.04 6.71 84.10
N ASN A 292 -80.54 7.95 84.23
CA ASN A 292 -79.64 8.53 83.21
C ASN A 292 -78.25 7.88 83.23
N LEU A 293 -77.71 7.55 84.41
CA LEU A 293 -76.42 6.86 84.55
C LEU A 293 -76.47 5.42 83.98
N LYS A 294 -77.64 4.76 84.10
CA LYS A 294 -77.91 3.41 83.57
C LYS A 294 -77.92 3.34 82.05
N ASN A 295 -78.39 4.39 81.36
CA ASN A 295 -78.43 4.42 79.89
C ASN A 295 -77.03 4.62 79.28
N THR A 296 -76.16 5.42 79.93
CA THR A 296 -74.77 5.64 79.49
C THR A 296 -73.86 4.42 79.72
N TYR A 297 -74.11 3.64 80.78
CA TYR A 297 -73.38 2.39 81.05
C TYR A 297 -73.65 1.29 79.99
N LEU A 298 -74.88 1.22 79.46
CA LEU A 298 -75.28 0.25 78.44
C LEU A 298 -74.60 0.49 77.08
N GLU A 299 -74.35 1.75 76.69
CA GLU A 299 -73.65 2.08 75.43
C GLU A 299 -72.14 1.78 75.45
N VAL A 300 -71.51 1.83 76.62
CA VAL A 300 -70.08 1.51 76.80
C VAL A 300 -69.83 0.00 76.79
N GLN A 301 -70.75 -0.79 77.35
CA GLN A 301 -70.64 -2.25 77.43
C GLN A 301 -70.82 -2.94 76.06
N GLU A 302 -71.61 -2.37 75.15
CA GLU A 302 -71.91 -2.96 73.83
C GLU A 302 -70.73 -2.87 72.83
N LYS A 303 -69.77 -1.95 73.02
CA LYS A 303 -68.69 -1.67 72.06
C LYS A 303 -67.32 -2.23 72.43
N VAL A 304 -67.01 -2.43 73.72
CA VAL A 304 -65.62 -2.74 74.15
C VAL A 304 -65.34 -4.24 74.33
N GLY A 305 -66.34 -5.04 74.74
CA GLY A 305 -66.17 -6.48 75.00
C GLY A 305 -65.80 -7.34 73.77
N PRO A 306 -66.51 -7.22 72.63
CA PRO A 306 -66.21 -8.01 71.43
C PRO A 306 -64.87 -7.66 70.77
N ALA A 307 -64.43 -6.40 70.88
CA ALA A 307 -63.21 -5.91 70.25
C ALA A 307 -61.92 -6.50 70.88
N LEU A 308 -61.89 -6.70 72.20
CA LEU A 308 -60.74 -7.27 72.92
C LEU A 308 -60.62 -8.80 72.70
N SER A 309 -61.74 -9.53 72.66
CA SER A 309 -61.76 -10.98 72.39
C SER A 309 -61.42 -11.33 70.93
N GLY A 310 -61.80 -10.48 69.97
CA GLY A 310 -61.47 -10.63 68.56
C GLY A 310 -59.97 -10.47 68.26
N ILE A 311 -59.29 -9.55 68.94
CA ILE A 311 -57.85 -9.31 68.75
C ILE A 311 -57.02 -10.50 69.29
N GLU A 312 -57.36 -11.05 70.45
CA GLU A 312 -56.65 -12.19 71.06
C GLU A 312 -56.78 -13.47 70.22
N THR A 313 -57.96 -13.72 69.66
CA THR A 313 -58.25 -14.91 68.85
C THR A 313 -57.54 -14.85 67.49
N GLU A 314 -57.51 -13.67 66.84
CA GLU A 314 -56.87 -13.47 65.54
C GLU A 314 -55.34 -13.53 65.63
N LEU A 315 -54.75 -13.03 66.72
CA LEU A 315 -53.30 -13.12 66.96
C LEU A 315 -52.83 -14.56 67.16
N ARG A 316 -53.56 -15.39 67.92
CA ARG A 316 -53.24 -16.82 68.09
C ARG A 316 -53.34 -17.60 66.78
N LYS A 317 -54.36 -17.33 65.97
CA LYS A 317 -54.56 -17.99 64.67
C LYS A 317 -53.42 -17.68 63.68
N ARG A 318 -52.97 -16.42 63.62
CA ARG A 318 -51.88 -16.00 62.73
C ARG A 318 -50.53 -16.56 63.14
N ILE A 319 -50.26 -16.68 64.45
CA ILE A 319 -49.00 -17.23 64.96
C ILE A 319 -48.87 -18.72 64.65
N GLU A 320 -49.94 -19.50 64.81
CA GLU A 320 -49.91 -20.94 64.50
C GLU A 320 -49.93 -21.21 62.99
N ALA A 321 -50.63 -20.39 62.19
CA ALA A 321 -50.55 -20.45 60.73
C ALA A 321 -49.13 -20.17 60.20
N LEU A 322 -48.42 -19.18 60.78
CA LEU A 322 -47.04 -18.86 60.40
C LEU A 322 -46.03 -19.95 60.78
N LYS A 323 -46.20 -20.61 61.93
CA LYS A 323 -45.34 -21.74 62.32
C LYS A 323 -45.46 -22.92 61.35
N GLU A 324 -46.68 -23.26 60.95
CA GLU A 324 -46.91 -24.42 60.08
C GLU A 324 -46.61 -24.12 58.61
N GLU A 325 -46.77 -22.87 58.16
CA GLU A 325 -46.32 -22.43 56.83
C GLU A 325 -44.80 -22.41 56.69
N ILE A 326 -44.05 -22.10 57.76
CA ILE A 326 -42.58 -22.14 57.78
C ILE A 326 -42.08 -23.59 57.82
N LYS A 327 -42.73 -24.47 58.59
CA LYS A 327 -42.37 -25.89 58.67
C LYS A 327 -42.57 -26.64 57.35
N ASN A 328 -43.72 -26.43 56.69
CA ASN A 328 -44.04 -27.06 55.40
C ASN A 328 -43.16 -26.58 54.23
N LYS A 329 -42.59 -25.36 54.29
CA LYS A 329 -41.68 -24.83 53.26
C LYS A 329 -40.23 -25.34 53.38
N ILE A 330 -39.87 -26.00 54.49
CA ILE A 330 -38.50 -26.46 54.77
C ILE A 330 -38.30 -27.95 54.45
N GLU A 331 -39.35 -28.79 54.48
CA GLU A 331 -39.23 -30.24 54.24
C GLU A 331 -39.05 -30.64 52.75
N ASP A 332 -39.29 -29.74 51.78
CA ASP A 332 -39.24 -30.02 50.33
C ASP A 332 -38.20 -29.16 49.56
N GLY A 333 -37.04 -28.93 50.19
CA GLY A 333 -35.97 -28.04 49.71
C GLY A 333 -35.49 -28.29 48.26
N PRO A 334 -35.23 -29.53 47.83
CA PRO A 334 -34.84 -29.83 46.45
C PRO A 334 -35.89 -29.47 45.39
N ALA A 335 -37.17 -29.74 45.65
CA ALA A 335 -38.26 -29.44 44.71
C ALA A 335 -38.50 -27.93 44.57
N MET A 336 -38.42 -27.19 45.68
CA MET A 336 -38.52 -25.72 45.65
C MET A 336 -37.35 -25.07 44.90
N PHE A 337 -36.12 -25.54 45.12
CA PHE A 337 -34.95 -24.99 44.42
C PHE A 337 -35.03 -25.20 42.91
N ALA A 338 -35.43 -26.40 42.48
CA ALA A 338 -35.71 -26.72 41.07
C ALA A 338 -36.78 -25.81 40.46
N THR A 339 -37.89 -25.58 41.17
CA THR A 339 -38.97 -24.69 40.73
C THR A 339 -38.50 -23.24 40.57
N MET A 340 -37.62 -22.77 41.46
CA MET A 340 -37.10 -21.41 41.38
C MET A 340 -36.16 -21.22 40.19
N VAL A 341 -35.29 -22.21 39.91
CA VAL A 341 -34.43 -22.19 38.72
C VAL A 341 -35.26 -22.20 37.44
N GLU A 342 -36.35 -22.97 37.37
CA GLU A 342 -37.28 -22.95 36.23
C GLU A 342 -37.89 -21.54 36.02
N LYS A 343 -38.33 -20.89 37.11
CA LYS A 343 -38.84 -19.51 37.05
C LYS A 343 -37.79 -18.54 36.54
N CYS A 344 -36.54 -18.64 36.98
CA CYS A 344 -35.45 -17.81 36.47
C CYS A 344 -35.22 -18.01 34.96
N ILE A 345 -35.28 -19.25 34.46
CA ILE A 345 -35.17 -19.53 33.02
C ILE A 345 -36.33 -18.89 32.24
N LYS A 346 -37.57 -18.99 32.74
CA LYS A 346 -38.74 -18.34 32.13
C LYS A 346 -38.59 -16.83 32.07
N GLU A 347 -38.06 -16.21 33.11
CA GLU A 347 -37.84 -14.76 33.14
C GLU A 347 -36.73 -14.31 32.15
N ILE A 348 -35.66 -15.09 31.99
CA ILE A 348 -34.62 -14.84 30.97
C ILE A 348 -35.22 -14.94 29.56
N LEU A 349 -36.04 -15.96 29.29
CA LEU A 349 -36.70 -16.15 27.99
C LEU A 349 -37.68 -15.04 27.63
N LYS A 350 -38.31 -14.40 28.61
CA LYS A 350 -39.24 -13.27 28.39
C LYS A 350 -38.51 -11.95 28.12
N HIS A 351 -37.43 -11.68 28.84
CA HIS A 351 -36.85 -10.33 28.91
C HIS A 351 -35.50 -10.17 28.19
N ASN A 352 -34.79 -11.26 27.85
CA ASN A 352 -33.52 -11.16 27.14
C ASN A 352 -33.73 -11.11 25.61
N ASN A 353 -33.62 -9.91 25.04
CA ASN A 353 -33.84 -9.66 23.62
C ASN A 353 -32.89 -10.45 22.69
N ILE A 354 -31.66 -10.74 23.14
CA ILE A 354 -30.67 -11.47 22.34
C ILE A 354 -31.04 -12.96 22.31
N VAL A 355 -31.41 -13.53 23.45
CA VAL A 355 -31.93 -14.91 23.53
C VAL A 355 -33.20 -15.03 22.68
N LYS A 356 -34.10 -14.05 22.75
CA LYS A 356 -35.30 -13.98 21.92
C LYS A 356 -34.97 -13.95 20.43
N GLU A 357 -34.10 -13.05 19.99
CA GLU A 357 -33.69 -12.95 18.58
C GLU A 357 -33.07 -14.27 18.06
N LYS A 358 -32.28 -14.95 18.89
CA LYS A 358 -31.64 -16.22 18.52
C LYS A 358 -32.63 -17.37 18.45
N ILE A 359 -33.64 -17.41 19.32
CA ILE A 359 -34.75 -18.37 19.26
C ILE A 359 -35.63 -18.10 18.03
N ASP A 360 -35.94 -16.83 17.74
CA ASP A 360 -36.75 -16.42 16.58
C ASP A 360 -36.08 -16.79 15.24
N LYS A 361 -34.74 -16.91 15.20
CA LYS A 361 -33.99 -17.41 14.03
C LYS A 361 -34.14 -18.93 13.79
N TYR A 362 -34.59 -19.69 14.79
CA TYR A 362 -34.87 -21.12 14.64
C TYR A 362 -36.37 -21.41 14.54
N TYR A 363 -37.19 -20.66 15.29
CA TYR A 363 -38.65 -20.72 15.25
C TYR A 363 -39.24 -19.42 14.72
N ASP A 364 -39.96 -19.46 13.60
CA ASP A 364 -40.53 -18.23 13.02
C ASP A 364 -41.75 -17.70 13.82
N ASN A 365 -42.44 -18.57 14.59
CA ASN A 365 -43.65 -18.24 15.35
C ASN A 365 -43.83 -19.14 16.58
N ILE A 366 -42.85 -19.17 17.50
CA ILE A 366 -42.97 -19.98 18.73
C ILE A 366 -44.03 -19.42 19.69
N THR A 367 -44.91 -20.29 20.20
CA THR A 367 -45.97 -19.92 21.15
C THR A 367 -45.42 -19.65 22.56
N VAL A 368 -46.19 -18.97 23.41
CA VAL A 368 -45.84 -18.78 24.84
C VAL A 368 -45.67 -20.14 25.54
N GLN A 369 -46.55 -21.09 25.24
CA GLN A 369 -46.45 -22.47 25.74
C GLN A 369 -45.19 -23.17 25.24
N GLY A 370 -44.77 -22.95 23.99
CA GLY A 370 -43.51 -23.45 23.45
C GLY A 370 -42.27 -22.88 24.16
N LYS A 371 -42.30 -21.60 24.56
CA LYS A 371 -41.23 -21.00 25.37
C LYS A 371 -41.17 -21.57 26.78
N ASP A 372 -42.33 -21.81 27.40
CA ASP A 372 -42.39 -22.46 28.71
C ASP A 372 -41.89 -23.90 28.65
N GLN A 373 -42.20 -24.65 27.59
CA GLN A 373 -41.66 -25.99 27.35
C GLN A 373 -40.14 -25.98 27.15
N ILE A 374 -39.58 -25.00 26.45
CA ILE A 374 -38.11 -24.80 26.37
C ILE A 374 -37.54 -24.60 27.78
N ALA A 375 -38.18 -23.78 28.62
CA ALA A 375 -37.72 -23.55 29.99
C ALA A 375 -37.73 -24.85 30.82
N THR A 376 -38.83 -25.61 30.75
CA THR A 376 -38.97 -26.89 31.42
C THR A 376 -37.93 -27.90 30.93
N LYS A 377 -37.66 -27.99 29.62
CA LYS A 377 -36.65 -28.92 29.07
C LYS A 377 -35.22 -28.56 29.47
N ILE A 378 -34.90 -27.26 29.52
CA ILE A 378 -33.61 -26.81 30.06
C ILE A 378 -33.51 -27.20 31.54
N GLN A 379 -34.56 -26.97 32.34
CA GLN A 379 -34.57 -27.31 33.76
C GLN A 379 -34.47 -28.84 34.00
N GLU A 380 -35.20 -29.66 33.26
CA GLU A 380 -35.12 -31.13 33.33
C GLU A 380 -33.68 -31.63 33.13
N LYS A 381 -32.98 -31.08 32.12
CA LYS A 381 -31.56 -31.40 31.85
C LYS A 381 -30.60 -30.83 32.90
N LEU A 382 -31.00 -29.79 33.63
CA LEU A 382 -30.28 -29.26 34.80
C LEU A 382 -30.64 -29.97 36.12
N GLY A 383 -31.51 -30.99 36.09
CA GLY A 383 -31.95 -31.75 37.27
C GLY A 383 -30.79 -32.33 38.08
N GLU A 384 -29.75 -32.81 37.42
CA GLU A 384 -28.53 -33.34 38.07
C GLU A 384 -27.70 -32.29 38.79
N ILE A 385 -27.87 -31.00 38.47
CA ILE A 385 -27.14 -29.87 39.06
C ILE A 385 -28.01 -29.16 40.12
N THR A 386 -29.32 -29.06 39.89
CA THR A 386 -30.28 -28.41 40.80
C THR A 386 -30.56 -29.26 42.05
N ARG A 387 -30.64 -30.59 41.93
CA ARG A 387 -30.91 -31.48 43.06
C ARG A 387 -29.84 -31.41 44.16
N PRO A 388 -28.53 -31.56 43.87
CA PRO A 388 -27.48 -31.45 44.90
C PRO A 388 -27.44 -30.07 45.58
N ALA A 389 -27.77 -29.00 44.84
CA ALA A 389 -27.83 -27.65 45.39
C ALA A 389 -28.99 -27.49 46.38
N GLY A 390 -30.17 -28.01 46.06
CA GLY A 390 -31.32 -28.03 46.98
C GLY A 390 -31.14 -28.96 48.18
N GLU A 391 -30.49 -30.12 47.98
CA GLU A 391 -30.09 -31.02 49.08
C GLU A 391 -29.11 -30.33 50.03
N LYS A 392 -28.18 -29.50 49.52
CA LYS A 392 -27.26 -28.73 50.38
C LYS A 392 -27.96 -27.65 51.20
N VAL A 393 -29.00 -26.99 50.66
CA VAL A 393 -29.84 -26.08 51.45
C VAL A 393 -30.52 -26.85 52.57
N GLN A 394 -31.10 -28.01 52.27
CA GLN A 394 -31.80 -28.84 53.25
C GLN A 394 -30.86 -29.39 54.32
N GLN A 395 -29.68 -29.89 53.95
CA GLN A 395 -28.67 -30.41 54.87
C GLN A 395 -28.15 -29.31 55.81
N HIS A 396 -27.86 -28.12 55.28
CA HIS A 396 -27.38 -26.99 56.09
C HIS A 396 -28.43 -26.54 57.11
N ILE A 397 -29.71 -26.63 56.75
CA ILE A 397 -30.84 -26.34 57.65
C ILE A 397 -31.00 -27.44 58.69
N GLN A 398 -30.96 -28.72 58.30
CA GLN A 398 -31.14 -29.87 59.20
C GLN A 398 -30.00 -30.02 60.22
N GLU A 399 -28.75 -29.77 59.83
CA GLU A 399 -27.60 -29.81 60.74
C GLU A 399 -27.65 -28.71 61.82
N LYS A 400 -28.35 -27.60 61.56
CA LYS A 400 -28.45 -26.43 62.46
C LYS A 400 -29.75 -26.36 63.27
N VAL A 401 -30.83 -27.00 62.81
CA VAL A 401 -32.14 -27.02 63.49
C VAL A 401 -32.15 -27.92 64.75
N ASN A 402 -31.24 -28.90 64.84
CA ASN A 402 -31.18 -29.86 65.95
C ASN A 402 -30.28 -29.42 67.13
N ASP A 403 -29.58 -28.30 67.05
CA ASP A 403 -28.76 -27.78 68.16
C ASP A 403 -29.59 -26.81 69.00
N SER A 404 -30.05 -27.24 70.19
CA SER A 404 -30.97 -26.50 71.05
C SER A 404 -30.36 -25.24 71.71
N LYS A 405 -29.18 -24.80 71.26
CA LYS A 405 -28.41 -23.69 71.84
C LYS A 405 -28.08 -22.53 70.89
N THR A 406 -28.49 -22.55 69.62
CA THR A 406 -28.29 -21.42 68.72
C THR A 406 -29.54 -20.52 68.62
N PRO A 407 -29.48 -19.22 69.03
CA PRO A 407 -30.68 -18.38 69.14
C PRO A 407 -31.17 -17.70 67.86
N ASP A 408 -30.50 -17.86 66.71
CA ASP A 408 -30.78 -17.06 65.50
C ASP A 408 -31.13 -17.93 64.28
N LYS A 409 -32.40 -18.34 64.16
CA LYS A 409 -32.85 -19.25 63.09
C LYS A 409 -32.90 -18.61 61.69
N ILE A 410 -33.08 -17.29 61.58
CA ILE A 410 -33.25 -16.61 60.29
C ILE A 410 -31.91 -16.43 59.57
N GLU A 411 -30.84 -16.07 60.30
CA GLU A 411 -29.51 -15.88 59.72
C GLU A 411 -28.95 -17.18 59.14
N GLU A 412 -29.15 -18.30 59.84
CA GLU A 412 -28.72 -19.62 59.37
C GLU A 412 -29.54 -20.10 58.16
N TYR A 413 -30.83 -19.74 58.05
CA TYR A 413 -31.62 -20.01 56.84
C TYR A 413 -31.13 -19.20 55.63
N VAL A 414 -30.75 -17.93 55.83
CA VAL A 414 -30.18 -17.09 54.77
C VAL A 414 -28.83 -17.65 54.31
N LYS A 415 -27.96 -18.09 55.23
CA LYS A 415 -26.69 -18.76 54.92
C LYS A 415 -26.90 -20.08 54.18
N ALA A 416 -27.92 -20.87 54.55
CA ALA A 416 -28.24 -22.12 53.86
C ALA A 416 -28.61 -21.89 52.39
N VAL A 417 -29.50 -20.92 52.13
CA VAL A 417 -29.91 -20.55 50.76
C VAL A 417 -28.72 -20.01 49.96
N GLN A 418 -27.88 -19.18 50.58
CA GLN A 418 -26.64 -18.70 49.96
C GLN A 418 -25.72 -19.85 49.54
N ALA A 419 -25.53 -20.85 50.41
CA ALA A 419 -24.68 -22.00 50.13
C ALA A 419 -25.21 -22.86 48.97
N GLY A 420 -26.52 -23.06 48.88
CA GLY A 420 -27.17 -23.75 47.75
C GLY A 420 -27.03 -23.00 46.43
N CYS A 421 -27.30 -21.69 46.44
CA CYS A 421 -27.13 -20.82 45.27
C CYS A 421 -25.68 -20.84 44.74
N LYS A 422 -24.69 -20.78 45.64
CA LYS A 422 -23.27 -20.83 45.26
C LYS A 422 -22.89 -22.19 44.64
N GLN A 423 -23.33 -23.30 45.25
CA GLN A 423 -23.06 -24.64 44.71
C GLN A 423 -23.68 -24.83 43.33
N PHE A 424 -24.92 -24.38 43.12
CA PHE A 424 -25.58 -24.45 41.82
C PHE A 424 -24.79 -23.67 40.76
N ALA A 425 -24.43 -22.42 41.07
CA ALA A 425 -23.71 -21.56 40.14
C ALA A 425 -22.34 -22.14 39.76
N ASP A 426 -21.59 -22.66 40.73
CA ASP A 426 -20.24 -23.19 40.49
C ASP A 426 -20.28 -24.53 39.71
N ALA A 427 -21.24 -25.41 40.02
CA ALA A 427 -21.41 -26.67 39.28
C ALA A 427 -21.87 -26.44 37.83
N LEU A 428 -22.74 -25.44 37.60
CA LEU A 428 -23.18 -25.06 36.26
C LEU A 428 -22.05 -24.39 35.45
N ASP A 429 -21.28 -23.49 36.06
CA ASP A 429 -20.13 -22.83 35.43
C ASP A 429 -19.04 -23.85 35.04
N SER A 430 -18.78 -24.88 35.88
CA SER A 430 -17.85 -25.97 35.53
C SER A 430 -18.30 -26.76 34.29
N LYS A 431 -19.59 -27.15 34.22
CA LYS A 431 -20.15 -27.86 33.06
C LYS A 431 -20.14 -27.02 31.78
N ILE A 432 -20.23 -25.70 31.88
CA ILE A 432 -20.12 -24.79 30.74
C ILE A 432 -18.66 -24.71 30.24
N ARG A 433 -17.67 -24.76 31.15
CA ARG A 433 -16.23 -24.59 30.84
C ARG A 433 -15.52 -25.84 30.34
N GLU A 434 -15.98 -27.05 30.70
CA GLU A 434 -15.33 -28.33 30.37
C GLU A 434 -15.43 -28.76 28.89
N GLY A 435 -16.15 -28.03 28.02
CA GLY A 435 -16.27 -28.38 26.60
C GLY A 435 -16.40 -27.19 25.64
N THR A 436 -16.22 -27.43 24.33
CA THR A 436 -16.49 -26.41 23.29
C THR A 436 -17.94 -25.94 23.35
N LEU A 437 -18.21 -24.68 22.94
CA LEU A 437 -19.52 -23.98 22.93
C LEU A 437 -20.73 -24.86 22.55
N ALA A 438 -20.51 -25.87 21.71
CA ALA A 438 -21.53 -26.77 21.17
C ALA A 438 -21.77 -28.08 21.95
N SER A 439 -20.99 -28.44 22.98
CA SER A 439 -21.07 -29.79 23.58
C SER A 439 -22.20 -29.93 24.62
N PHE A 440 -22.23 -29.11 25.68
CA PHE A 440 -23.26 -29.18 26.72
C PHE A 440 -24.58 -28.53 26.28
N ALA A 441 -24.54 -27.27 25.82
CA ALA A 441 -25.72 -26.58 25.27
C ALA A 441 -26.26 -27.29 24.00
N GLY A 442 -25.37 -27.83 23.16
CA GLY A 442 -25.79 -28.61 22.00
C GLY A 442 -26.35 -29.99 22.36
N GLY A 443 -25.91 -30.60 23.46
CA GLY A 443 -26.56 -31.78 24.04
C GLY A 443 -27.99 -31.50 24.49
N ILE A 444 -28.22 -30.40 25.22
CA ILE A 444 -29.56 -29.96 25.64
C ILE A 444 -30.47 -29.71 24.43
N VAL A 445 -29.95 -29.06 23.38
CA VAL A 445 -30.71 -28.84 22.15
C VAL A 445 -30.95 -30.13 21.38
N LYS A 446 -29.96 -31.00 21.20
CA LYS A 446 -30.06 -32.21 20.37
C LYS A 446 -30.89 -33.32 21.02
N GLU A 447 -30.84 -33.45 22.33
CA GLU A 447 -31.49 -34.52 23.08
C GLU A 447 -32.83 -34.10 23.69
N GLY A 448 -33.05 -32.81 23.91
CA GLY A 448 -34.30 -32.26 24.47
C GLY A 448 -35.06 -31.45 23.43
N ILE A 449 -34.58 -30.24 23.13
CA ILE A 449 -35.38 -29.20 22.46
C ILE A 449 -35.67 -29.51 20.98
N ALA A 450 -34.71 -30.01 20.20
CA ALA A 450 -34.88 -30.20 18.75
C ALA A 450 -35.64 -31.48 18.36
N LYS A 451 -35.92 -32.38 19.31
CA LYS A 451 -36.64 -33.65 19.09
C LYS A 451 -38.04 -33.67 19.69
N ASP A 452 -38.42 -32.63 20.44
CA ASP A 452 -39.69 -32.59 21.14
C ASP A 452 -40.82 -32.22 20.19
N SER A 453 -41.68 -33.19 19.86
CA SER A 453 -42.84 -33.00 18.99
C SER A 453 -43.93 -32.13 19.61
N THR A 454 -43.83 -31.77 20.89
CA THR A 454 -44.81 -30.90 21.58
C THR A 454 -44.51 -29.42 21.44
N LEU A 455 -43.32 -29.04 20.94
CA LEU A 455 -42.96 -27.65 20.66
C LEU A 455 -43.64 -27.15 19.37
N THR A 456 -44.66 -26.30 19.53
CA THR A 456 -45.48 -25.80 18.41
C THR A 456 -44.88 -24.53 17.76
N GLY A 457 -44.57 -24.58 16.46
CA GLY A 457 -44.10 -23.43 15.64
C GLY A 457 -43.54 -23.85 14.27
N LEU A 458 -43.37 -22.92 13.33
CA LEU A 458 -42.64 -23.15 12.07
C LEU A 458 -41.13 -23.17 12.35
N HIS A 459 -40.44 -24.24 11.95
CA HIS A 459 -39.02 -24.45 12.26
C HIS A 459 -38.14 -24.30 11.02
N ASN A 460 -37.05 -23.52 11.14
CA ASN A 460 -36.03 -23.42 10.10
C ASN A 460 -35.06 -24.62 10.17
N LYS A 461 -35.01 -25.43 9.10
CA LYS A 461 -34.24 -26.69 9.05
C LYS A 461 -32.74 -26.55 8.75
N GLY A 462 -32.24 -25.32 8.55
CA GLY A 462 -30.84 -25.04 8.22
C GLY A 462 -29.89 -25.20 9.40
N ASP A 463 -28.63 -25.57 9.13
CA ASP A 463 -27.62 -25.76 10.19
C ASP A 463 -27.27 -24.45 10.92
N SER A 464 -27.36 -23.32 10.23
CA SER A 464 -27.24 -21.98 10.83
C SER A 464 -28.35 -21.71 11.87
N ALA A 465 -29.59 -22.14 11.59
CA ALA A 465 -30.69 -21.98 12.53
C ALA A 465 -30.48 -22.83 13.79
N LYS A 466 -30.02 -24.09 13.64
CA LYS A 466 -29.66 -24.96 14.77
C LYS A 466 -28.55 -24.36 15.62
N HIS A 467 -27.54 -23.76 14.98
CA HIS A 467 -26.45 -23.08 15.70
C HIS A 467 -26.96 -21.89 16.52
N ASN A 468 -27.93 -21.11 16.01
CA ASN A 468 -28.56 -20.03 16.77
C ASN A 468 -29.34 -20.55 18.00
N LEU A 469 -30.04 -21.68 17.89
CA LEU A 469 -30.72 -22.29 19.04
C LEU A 469 -29.74 -22.78 20.11
N ILE A 470 -28.62 -23.42 19.70
CA ILE A 470 -27.55 -23.83 20.62
C ILE A 470 -26.96 -22.61 21.34
N TRP A 471 -26.75 -21.52 20.61
CA TRP A 471 -26.23 -20.29 21.17
C TRP A 471 -27.23 -19.62 22.14
N ALA A 472 -28.53 -19.67 21.84
CA ALA A 472 -29.56 -19.18 22.74
C ALA A 472 -29.57 -19.94 24.07
N VAL A 473 -29.48 -21.28 24.03
CA VAL A 473 -29.38 -22.10 25.24
C VAL A 473 -28.10 -21.80 26.02
N HIS A 474 -26.96 -21.63 25.34
CA HIS A 474 -25.70 -21.25 25.99
C HIS A 474 -25.82 -19.92 26.76
N LEU A 475 -26.39 -18.88 26.13
CA LEU A 475 -26.61 -17.58 26.76
C LEU A 475 -27.56 -17.68 27.97
N ILE A 476 -28.60 -18.52 27.91
CA ILE A 476 -29.50 -18.75 29.06
C ILE A 476 -28.71 -19.34 30.24
N LEU A 477 -27.83 -20.32 29.98
CA LEU A 477 -27.03 -20.96 31.03
C LEU A 477 -26.02 -19.99 31.67
N GLU A 478 -25.34 -19.15 30.88
CA GLU A 478 -24.42 -18.13 31.40
C GLU A 478 -25.14 -17.08 32.26
N GLN A 479 -26.33 -16.64 31.82
CA GLN A 479 -27.15 -15.68 32.57
C GLN A 479 -27.66 -16.28 33.89
N LEU A 480 -27.99 -17.58 33.94
CA LEU A 480 -28.36 -18.27 35.18
C LEU A 480 -27.22 -18.29 36.20
N VAL A 481 -25.98 -18.54 35.76
CA VAL A 481 -24.80 -18.47 36.64
C VAL A 481 -24.65 -17.07 37.24
N GLY A 482 -24.76 -16.03 36.40
CA GLY A 482 -24.67 -14.64 36.83
C GLY A 482 -25.78 -14.23 37.81
N MET A 483 -27.04 -14.56 37.49
CA MET A 483 -28.20 -14.25 38.33
C MET A 483 -28.09 -14.92 39.70
N THR A 484 -27.70 -16.20 39.74
CA THR A 484 -27.61 -16.96 40.99
C THR A 484 -26.45 -16.48 41.87
N ARG A 485 -25.31 -16.10 41.28
CA ARG A 485 -24.19 -15.48 42.02
C ARG A 485 -24.58 -14.13 42.61
N LYS A 486 -25.31 -13.30 41.85
CA LYS A 486 -25.81 -12.00 42.34
C LYS A 486 -26.74 -12.17 43.54
N VAL A 487 -27.70 -13.10 43.47
CA VAL A 487 -28.60 -13.40 44.61
C VAL A 487 -27.81 -13.88 45.83
N ALA A 488 -26.81 -14.74 45.66
CA ALA A 488 -25.96 -15.19 46.78
C ALA A 488 -25.17 -14.03 47.43
N SER A 489 -24.69 -13.07 46.64
CA SER A 489 -23.98 -11.88 47.14
C SER A 489 -24.91 -10.88 47.83
N GLU A 490 -26.12 -10.66 47.30
CA GLU A 490 -27.13 -9.79 47.92
C GLU A 490 -27.57 -10.35 49.28
N LEU A 491 -27.81 -11.66 49.38
CA LEU A 491 -28.10 -12.33 50.64
C LEU A 491 -26.95 -12.21 51.67
N GLN A 492 -25.70 -12.15 51.22
CA GLN A 492 -24.55 -11.92 52.09
C GLN A 492 -24.54 -10.52 52.71
N SER A 493 -25.02 -9.51 51.99
CA SER A 493 -25.09 -8.13 52.49
C SER A 493 -26.09 -7.96 53.64
N PHE A 494 -27.17 -8.75 53.66
CA PHE A 494 -28.16 -8.77 54.75
C PHE A 494 -27.63 -9.37 56.07
N VAL A 495 -26.50 -10.09 56.03
CA VAL A 495 -25.89 -10.73 57.21
C VAL A 495 -24.82 -9.84 57.88
N LEU A 496 -24.30 -8.82 57.17
CA LEU A 496 -23.11 -8.06 57.59
C LEU A 496 -23.39 -6.67 58.22
N GLU A 497 -24.64 -6.21 58.34
CA GLU A 497 -24.99 -4.96 59.07
C GLU A 497 -25.87 -5.23 60.31
N PRO A 498 -25.60 -4.62 61.47
CA PRO A 498 -26.05 -5.19 62.75
C PRO A 498 -27.44 -4.68 63.21
N LYS A 499 -28.21 -5.60 63.84
CA LYS A 499 -29.28 -5.38 64.87
C LYS A 499 -30.78 -5.47 64.49
N LEU A 500 -31.18 -6.18 63.43
CA LEU A 500 -32.62 -6.53 63.29
C LEU A 500 -33.10 -7.48 64.42
N GLY A 501 -32.27 -8.46 64.78
CA GLY A 501 -32.56 -9.43 65.86
C GLY A 501 -32.60 -8.81 67.27
N GLU A 502 -31.69 -7.88 67.59
CA GLU A 502 -31.60 -7.26 68.92
C GLU A 502 -32.77 -6.29 69.21
N ASN A 503 -33.21 -5.52 68.22
CA ASN A 503 -34.29 -4.53 68.40
C ASN A 503 -35.65 -5.20 68.62
N VAL A 504 -35.91 -6.32 67.93
CA VAL A 504 -37.11 -7.15 68.13
C VAL A 504 -37.04 -7.89 69.47
N LYS A 505 -35.87 -8.41 69.88
CA LYS A 505 -35.66 -9.00 71.22
C LYS A 505 -35.94 -8.00 72.35
N THR A 506 -35.56 -6.73 72.18
CA THR A 506 -35.75 -5.68 73.19
C THR A 506 -37.22 -5.29 73.33
N ALA A 507 -37.97 -5.21 72.22
CA ALA A 507 -39.41 -4.98 72.22
C ALA A 507 -40.18 -6.16 72.86
N ILE A 508 -39.81 -7.40 72.53
CA ILE A 508 -40.41 -8.62 73.10
C ILE A 508 -40.11 -8.74 74.60
N ASN A 509 -38.88 -8.43 75.06
CA ASN A 509 -38.54 -8.47 76.49
C ASN A 509 -39.27 -7.41 77.32
N ARG A 510 -39.56 -6.23 76.76
CA ARG A 510 -40.36 -5.20 77.43
C ARG A 510 -41.84 -5.58 77.54
N VAL A 511 -42.39 -6.21 76.51
CA VAL A 511 -43.77 -6.74 76.50
C VAL A 511 -43.91 -7.97 77.41
N THR A 512 -42.90 -8.84 77.46
CA THR A 512 -42.87 -10.02 78.34
C THR A 512 -42.77 -9.62 79.81
N LYS A 513 -41.92 -8.64 80.17
CA LYS A 513 -41.89 -8.07 81.52
C LYS A 513 -43.21 -7.40 81.93
N LEU A 514 -43.91 -6.76 80.99
CA LEU A 514 -45.24 -6.18 81.23
C LEU A 514 -46.29 -7.29 81.49
N GLY A 515 -46.20 -8.41 80.77
CA GLY A 515 -47.01 -9.61 81.00
C GLY A 515 -46.70 -10.32 82.33
N GLU A 516 -45.44 -10.38 82.75
CA GLU A 516 -45.01 -10.91 84.05
C GLU A 516 -45.49 -10.02 85.21
N TYR A 517 -45.42 -8.69 85.08
CA TYR A 517 -45.98 -7.75 86.06
C TYR A 517 -47.51 -7.82 86.17
N LEU A 518 -48.22 -8.10 85.06
CA LEU A 518 -49.67 -8.30 85.03
C LEU A 518 -50.10 -9.69 85.54
N ALA A 519 -49.28 -10.73 85.34
CA ALA A 519 -49.53 -12.07 85.85
C ALA A 519 -49.24 -12.21 87.36
N GLU A 520 -48.24 -11.48 87.88
CA GLU A 520 -47.93 -11.43 89.32
C GLU A 520 -49.00 -10.65 90.11
N ALA A 521 -49.60 -9.61 89.50
CA ALA A 521 -50.72 -8.85 90.09
C ALA A 521 -52.03 -9.65 90.20
N VAL A 522 -52.16 -10.79 89.52
CA VAL A 522 -53.35 -11.66 89.50
C VAL A 522 -53.19 -12.92 90.37
N LYS A 523 -52.00 -13.17 90.95
CA LYS A 523 -51.66 -14.43 91.66
C LYS A 523 -51.77 -14.42 93.19
N VAL A 524 -52.37 -13.42 93.82
CA VAL A 524 -52.66 -13.46 95.26
C VAL A 524 -54.13 -13.81 95.49
N SER A 525 -54.43 -15.11 95.50
CA SER A 525 -55.63 -15.64 96.14
C SER A 525 -55.24 -16.34 97.45
N HIS A 526 -55.76 -15.75 98.52
CA HIS A 526 -55.90 -16.18 99.90
C HIS A 526 -55.86 -17.70 100.14
N THR A 527 -55.06 -18.12 101.11
CA THR A 527 -55.17 -19.44 101.75
C THR A 527 -56.26 -19.41 102.83
N GLY A 528 -57.29 -20.26 102.69
CA GLY A 528 -58.14 -20.72 103.81
C GLY A 528 -59.66 -20.81 103.59
N GLU A 529 -60.16 -21.99 103.20
CA GLU A 529 -61.46 -22.59 103.59
C GLU A 529 -62.84 -22.08 103.07
N ILE A 530 -62.97 -21.63 101.81
CA ILE A 530 -64.28 -21.61 101.08
C ILE A 530 -64.18 -22.39 99.74
N GLY A 531 -63.25 -23.35 99.67
CA GLY A 531 -62.98 -24.20 98.49
C GLY A 531 -63.92 -25.39 98.29
N GLN A 532 -64.94 -25.59 99.14
CA GLN A 532 -65.82 -26.77 99.05
C GLN A 532 -67.23 -26.50 98.51
N LEU A 533 -67.74 -25.26 98.57
CA LEU A 533 -69.04 -24.89 97.97
C LEU A 533 -68.94 -24.60 96.45
N GLY A 534 -67.80 -24.06 96.00
CA GLY A 534 -67.55 -23.78 94.58
C GLY A 534 -67.50 -25.03 93.70
N ASN A 535 -66.99 -26.15 94.23
CA ASN A 535 -66.94 -27.43 93.50
C ASN A 535 -68.30 -28.16 93.43
N GLN A 536 -69.22 -27.88 94.35
CA GLN A 536 -70.58 -28.44 94.31
C GLN A 536 -71.48 -27.71 93.30
N ILE A 537 -71.29 -26.39 93.12
CA ILE A 537 -71.99 -25.59 92.09
C ILE A 537 -71.49 -25.94 90.67
N ASN A 538 -70.20 -26.22 90.51
CA ASN A 538 -69.61 -26.61 89.23
C ASN A 538 -70.05 -28.00 88.73
N THR A 539 -70.56 -28.85 89.62
CA THR A 539 -71.06 -30.20 89.29
C THR A 539 -72.55 -30.21 88.92
N ALA A 540 -73.32 -29.20 89.35
CA ALA A 540 -74.77 -29.11 89.10
C ALA A 540 -75.16 -28.40 87.79
N LEU A 541 -74.26 -27.60 87.19
CA LEU A 541 -74.53 -26.88 85.93
C LEU A 541 -73.90 -27.55 84.68
N GLY A 542 -73.06 -28.57 84.87
CA GLY A 542 -72.26 -29.17 83.80
C GLY A 542 -72.93 -30.28 82.96
N LYS A 543 -74.23 -30.57 83.11
CA LYS A 543 -74.81 -31.77 82.47
C LYS A 543 -76.20 -31.68 81.82
N GLN A 544 -76.73 -30.50 81.52
CA GLN A 544 -77.97 -30.41 80.73
C GLN A 544 -77.88 -29.30 79.66
N ALA A 545 -78.02 -29.71 78.40
CA ALA A 545 -78.41 -28.92 77.22
C ALA A 545 -77.34 -28.02 76.55
N ILE A 546 -76.56 -28.64 75.65
CA ILE A 546 -76.62 -28.23 74.25
C ILE A 546 -78.05 -28.55 73.78
N SER A 547 -78.95 -27.56 73.78
CA SER A 547 -80.20 -27.55 73.01
C SER A 547 -80.85 -26.17 73.15
N ASP A 548 -81.02 -25.49 72.02
CA ASP A 548 -82.00 -24.43 71.77
C ASP A 548 -81.78 -23.01 72.31
N VAL A 549 -81.35 -22.15 71.38
CA VAL A 549 -82.05 -20.94 70.90
C VAL A 549 -82.66 -19.98 71.96
N ASN A 550 -82.16 -18.74 71.93
CA ASN A 550 -82.80 -17.48 72.35
C ASN A 550 -83.28 -17.30 73.81
N ASP A 551 -83.24 -16.03 74.20
CA ASP A 551 -83.96 -15.38 75.32
C ASP A 551 -83.38 -15.38 76.75
N ASN A 552 -82.88 -14.20 77.13
CA ASN A 552 -83.43 -13.37 78.23
C ASN A 552 -83.71 -14.05 79.60
N LYS A 553 -82.72 -14.69 80.22
CA LYS A 553 -82.87 -15.18 81.61
C LYS A 553 -81.92 -14.65 82.70
N ILE A 554 -80.98 -13.73 82.41
CA ILE A 554 -80.19 -13.04 83.47
C ILE A 554 -80.87 -11.76 83.96
N LYS A 555 -81.55 -11.02 83.07
CA LYS A 555 -82.27 -9.77 83.39
C LYS A 555 -83.46 -9.95 84.37
N PRO A 556 -84.26 -11.04 84.30
CA PRO A 556 -85.29 -11.33 85.31
C PRO A 556 -84.71 -11.84 86.64
N LEU A 557 -83.62 -12.62 86.62
CA LEU A 557 -82.98 -13.15 87.84
C LEU A 557 -82.31 -12.06 88.69
N LEU A 558 -81.69 -11.06 88.06
CA LEU A 558 -81.16 -9.88 88.77
C LEU A 558 -82.29 -8.96 89.29
N LYS A 559 -83.41 -8.87 88.55
CA LYS A 559 -84.61 -8.09 88.97
C LYS A 559 -85.36 -8.77 90.12
N GLU A 560 -85.41 -10.10 90.14
CA GLU A 560 -85.93 -10.89 91.26
C GLU A 560 -84.96 -10.95 92.43
N ALA A 561 -83.64 -10.99 92.23
CA ALA A 561 -82.66 -10.89 93.33
C ALA A 561 -82.65 -9.49 93.99
N ALA A 562 -82.85 -8.42 93.20
CA ALA A 562 -83.00 -7.06 93.72
C ALA A 562 -84.37 -6.86 94.41
N LYS A 563 -85.45 -7.40 93.85
CA LYS A 563 -86.77 -7.43 94.53
C LYS A 563 -86.75 -8.27 95.80
N GLU A 564 -86.05 -9.40 95.81
CA GLU A 564 -85.92 -10.30 96.95
C GLU A 564 -84.97 -9.75 98.01
N GLY A 565 -83.95 -8.99 97.61
CA GLY A 565 -83.08 -8.23 98.51
C GLY A 565 -83.82 -7.05 99.17
N ILE A 566 -84.60 -6.29 98.39
CA ILE A 566 -85.48 -5.22 98.90
C ILE A 566 -86.62 -5.82 99.75
N ARG A 567 -87.19 -6.97 99.36
CA ARG A 567 -88.18 -7.72 100.14
C ARG A 567 -87.56 -8.24 101.44
N LYS A 568 -86.36 -8.81 101.45
CA LYS A 568 -85.65 -9.25 102.67
C LYS A 568 -85.23 -8.09 103.57
N LEU A 569 -84.90 -6.93 103.01
CA LEU A 569 -84.60 -5.71 103.77
C LEU A 569 -85.89 -5.13 104.39
N ASN A 570 -86.99 -5.13 103.64
CA ASN A 570 -88.33 -4.72 104.08
C ASN A 570 -88.95 -5.74 105.06
N ASP A 571 -88.66 -7.03 104.90
CA ASP A 571 -89.09 -8.13 105.78
C ASP A 571 -88.27 -8.16 107.08
N ASN A 572 -86.97 -7.81 107.05
CA ASN A 572 -86.15 -7.65 108.27
C ASN A 572 -86.54 -6.39 109.07
N MET A 573 -86.94 -5.32 108.38
CA MET A 573 -87.43 -4.09 109.01
C MET A 573 -88.86 -4.25 109.55
N THR A 574 -89.72 -4.99 108.85
CA THR A 574 -91.08 -5.35 109.29
C THR A 574 -91.05 -6.41 110.40
N SER A 575 -90.12 -7.39 110.36
CA SER A 575 -89.98 -8.40 111.42
C SER A 575 -89.32 -7.86 112.70
N ALA A 576 -88.43 -6.88 112.63
CA ALA A 576 -87.92 -6.18 113.83
C ALA A 576 -89.02 -5.37 114.54
N ILE A 577 -89.92 -4.72 113.78
CA ILE A 577 -91.07 -3.97 114.30
C ILE A 577 -92.17 -4.92 114.82
N GLN A 578 -92.44 -6.04 114.12
CA GLN A 578 -93.40 -7.07 114.54
C GLN A 578 -92.92 -7.87 115.77
N THR A 579 -91.60 -8.07 115.93
CA THR A 579 -91.00 -8.78 117.08
C THR A 579 -91.04 -7.92 118.34
N GLU A 580 -90.83 -6.60 118.23
CA GLU A 580 -91.00 -5.68 119.37
C GLU A 580 -92.49 -5.40 119.69
N MET A 581 -93.39 -5.34 118.70
CA MET A 581 -94.85 -5.28 118.96
C MET A 581 -95.42 -6.56 119.58
N SER A 582 -94.88 -7.74 119.26
CA SER A 582 -95.27 -9.02 119.87
C SER A 582 -94.71 -9.18 121.29
N ARG A 583 -93.60 -8.50 121.62
CA ARG A 583 -93.03 -8.45 122.97
C ARG A 583 -93.83 -7.55 123.91
N ILE A 584 -94.36 -6.44 123.39
CA ILE A 584 -95.29 -5.54 124.09
C ILE A 584 -96.65 -6.22 124.36
N ASP A 585 -97.16 -7.03 123.42
CA ASP A 585 -98.40 -7.81 123.62
C ASP A 585 -98.21 -9.00 124.60
N ALA A 586 -97.00 -9.58 124.66
CA ALA A 586 -96.65 -10.66 125.60
C ALA A 586 -96.43 -10.19 127.05
N ASP A 587 -96.00 -8.94 127.28
CA ASP A 587 -95.77 -8.39 128.63
C ASP A 587 -97.02 -7.70 129.24
N ILE A 588 -97.96 -7.21 128.42
CA ILE A 588 -99.18 -6.51 128.90
C ILE A 588 -100.33 -7.49 129.21
N ARG A 589 -100.49 -8.57 128.42
CA ARG A 589 -101.59 -9.54 128.52
C ARG A 589 -101.62 -10.37 129.82
N PRO A 590 -100.48 -10.73 130.45
CA PRO A 590 -100.46 -11.37 131.77
C PRO A 590 -100.75 -10.40 132.93
N GLN A 591 -100.49 -9.09 132.75
CA GLN A 591 -100.75 -8.07 133.78
C GLN A 591 -102.23 -7.65 133.83
N ILE A 592 -102.93 -7.66 132.68
CA ILE A 592 -104.39 -7.50 132.62
C ILE A 592 -105.12 -8.67 133.31
N ASN A 593 -104.58 -9.88 133.25
CA ASN A 593 -105.16 -11.07 133.93
C ASN A 593 -104.84 -11.18 135.44
N LYS A 594 -103.84 -10.45 135.95
CA LYS A 594 -103.52 -10.39 137.40
C LYS A 594 -104.27 -9.30 138.16
N LEU A 595 -104.97 -8.40 137.49
CA LEU A 595 -105.81 -7.35 138.10
C LEU A 595 -107.27 -7.77 138.37
N GLN A 596 -107.66 -9.03 138.07
CA GLN A 596 -109.04 -9.52 138.24
C GLN A 596 -109.35 -10.37 139.50
N LYS A 597 -108.50 -10.33 140.55
CA LYS A 597 -108.72 -10.69 142.00
C LYS A 597 -107.37 -11.19 142.59
N GLY A 598 -106.56 -10.43 143.34
CA GLY A 598 -106.70 -9.95 144.75
C GLY A 598 -105.91 -10.90 145.69
N GLN A 599 -104.96 -10.53 146.58
CA GLN A 599 -104.52 -9.25 147.16
C GLN A 599 -103.15 -9.42 147.90
N GLU A 600 -102.42 -8.30 148.09
CA GLU A 600 -101.30 -7.98 149.02
C GLU A 600 -99.81 -8.05 148.60
N GLY A 601 -99.13 -6.88 148.67
CA GLY A 601 -97.68 -6.73 148.92
C GLY A 601 -96.87 -5.84 147.94
N GLN A 602 -96.76 -4.53 148.20
CA GLN A 602 -95.98 -3.52 147.45
C GLN A 602 -94.50 -3.42 147.90
N GLU A 603 -93.50 -3.53 146.99
CA GLU A 603 -92.14 -2.92 147.15
C GLU A 603 -91.17 -2.99 145.92
N ASN A 604 -91.59 -2.79 144.64
CA ASN A 604 -90.66 -2.99 143.50
C ASN A 604 -90.78 -2.04 142.27
N ILE A 605 -91.14 -0.76 142.47
CA ILE A 605 -91.26 0.23 141.37
C ILE A 605 -89.93 0.94 141.04
N GLN A 606 -89.05 1.17 142.03
CA GLN A 606 -87.79 1.90 141.83
C GLN A 606 -86.75 1.11 140.99
N THR A 607 -86.76 -0.22 141.10
CA THR A 607 -85.89 -1.12 140.32
C THR A 607 -86.24 -1.11 138.82
N GLN A 608 -87.50 -0.83 138.47
CA GLN A 608 -87.96 -0.81 137.09
C GLN A 608 -87.59 0.50 136.37
N ILE A 609 -87.60 1.63 137.08
CA ILE A 609 -87.17 2.94 136.54
C ILE A 609 -85.68 2.93 136.18
N ASN A 610 -84.82 2.38 137.05
CA ASN A 610 -83.37 2.33 136.78
C ASN A 610 -83.01 1.44 135.58
N LYS A 611 -83.80 0.39 135.32
CA LYS A 611 -83.59 -0.52 134.19
C LYS A 611 -83.95 0.13 132.85
N LEU A 612 -84.99 0.95 132.82
CA LEU A 612 -85.38 1.75 131.65
C LEU A 612 -84.32 2.80 131.29
N GLN A 613 -83.72 3.46 132.28
CA GLN A 613 -82.65 4.44 132.05
C GLN A 613 -81.40 3.79 131.42
N GLN A 614 -81.09 2.55 131.80
CA GLN A 614 -79.95 1.81 131.27
C GLN A 614 -80.14 1.37 129.81
N GLN A 615 -81.38 1.05 129.42
CA GLN A 615 -81.72 0.69 128.03
C GLN A 615 -81.68 1.89 127.09
N ILE A 616 -82.07 3.10 127.54
CA ILE A 616 -81.97 4.33 126.76
C ILE A 616 -80.51 4.68 126.44
N ASN A 617 -79.60 4.55 127.42
CA ASN A 617 -78.19 4.86 127.22
C ASN A 617 -77.49 3.89 126.23
N GLN A 618 -77.89 2.62 126.18
CA GLN A 618 -77.37 1.65 125.19
C GLN A 618 -77.88 1.91 123.77
N LEU A 619 -79.06 2.52 123.62
CA LEU A 619 -79.61 2.88 122.32
C LEU A 619 -78.87 4.07 121.71
N ILE A 620 -78.49 5.06 122.52
CA ILE A 620 -77.70 6.24 122.09
C ILE A 620 -76.32 5.81 121.56
N SER A 621 -75.59 4.95 122.27
CA SER A 621 -74.26 4.49 121.83
C SER A 621 -74.29 3.67 120.54
N SER A 622 -75.37 2.94 120.28
CA SER A 622 -75.51 2.11 119.07
C SER A 622 -75.80 2.95 117.82
N VAL A 623 -76.42 4.13 117.97
CA VAL A 623 -76.69 5.07 116.87
C VAL A 623 -75.43 5.88 116.51
N GLU A 624 -74.61 6.26 117.49
CA GLU A 624 -73.30 6.89 117.24
C GLU A 624 -72.35 5.99 116.44
N ASP A 625 -72.29 4.70 116.77
CA ASP A 625 -71.33 3.78 116.16
C ASP A 625 -71.68 3.43 114.69
N VAL A 626 -72.97 3.43 114.33
CA VAL A 626 -73.45 3.26 112.95
C VAL A 626 -73.21 4.53 112.11
N ASN A 627 -73.40 5.72 112.69
CA ASN A 627 -73.18 7.00 111.98
C ASN A 627 -71.70 7.22 111.66
N ASN A 628 -70.80 6.88 112.58
CA ASN A 628 -69.35 7.01 112.38
C ASN A 628 -68.78 6.01 111.35
N LYS A 629 -69.27 4.76 111.34
CA LYS A 629 -68.85 3.74 110.35
C LYS A 629 -69.34 4.04 108.92
N ALA A 630 -70.55 4.59 108.78
CA ALA A 630 -71.07 5.04 107.48
C ALA A 630 -70.27 6.23 106.92
N ASN A 631 -69.88 7.19 107.77
CA ASN A 631 -69.06 8.34 107.37
C ASN A 631 -67.62 7.97 106.94
N GLY A 632 -66.98 7.02 107.64
CA GLY A 632 -65.64 6.54 107.28
C GLY A 632 -65.60 5.86 105.90
N HIS A 633 -66.55 4.95 105.63
CA HIS A 633 -66.57 4.18 104.39
C HIS A 633 -66.86 5.04 103.15
N VAL A 634 -67.78 6.02 103.24
CA VAL A 634 -68.15 6.85 102.09
C VAL A 634 -67.04 7.82 101.69
N ASN A 635 -66.36 8.46 102.67
CA ASN A 635 -65.24 9.36 102.37
C ASN A 635 -64.05 8.61 101.75
N GLN A 636 -63.73 7.42 102.26
CA GLN A 636 -62.64 6.60 101.73
C GLN A 636 -62.89 6.17 100.27
N HIS A 637 -64.14 5.83 99.91
CA HIS A 637 -64.49 5.49 98.53
C HIS A 637 -64.47 6.69 97.57
N ILE A 638 -64.89 7.89 98.01
CA ILE A 638 -64.87 9.08 97.16
C ILE A 638 -63.43 9.53 96.88
N ASP A 639 -62.52 9.46 97.86
CA ASP A 639 -61.11 9.82 97.67
C ASP A 639 -60.38 8.82 96.76
N LEU A 640 -60.67 7.52 96.87
CA LEU A 640 -60.16 6.49 95.95
C LEU A 640 -60.59 6.76 94.50
N VAL A 641 -61.84 7.15 94.27
CA VAL A 641 -62.35 7.48 92.92
C VAL A 641 -61.67 8.74 92.37
N LYS A 642 -61.42 9.77 93.19
CA LYS A 642 -60.67 10.96 92.76
C LYS A 642 -59.24 10.64 92.36
N GLU A 643 -58.53 9.83 93.14
CA GLU A 643 -57.17 9.41 92.82
C GLU A 643 -57.11 8.59 91.52
N GLN A 644 -58.07 7.69 91.31
CA GLN A 644 -58.13 6.90 90.08
C GLN A 644 -58.41 7.76 88.84
N ILE A 645 -59.35 8.71 88.91
CA ILE A 645 -59.63 9.63 87.79
C ILE A 645 -58.41 10.52 87.50
N ALA A 646 -57.68 10.97 88.53
CA ALA A 646 -56.46 11.78 88.35
C ALA A 646 -55.35 10.99 87.64
N ARG A 647 -55.15 9.71 87.97
CA ARG A 647 -54.17 8.83 87.29
C ARG A 647 -54.56 8.59 85.83
N VAL A 648 -55.83 8.29 85.56
CA VAL A 648 -56.34 8.10 84.19
C VAL A 648 -56.15 9.37 83.34
N LEU A 649 -56.34 10.57 83.92
CA LEU A 649 -56.09 11.83 83.20
C LEU A 649 -54.61 11.99 82.81
N GLU A 650 -53.69 11.68 83.73
CA GLU A 650 -52.25 11.78 83.47
C GLU A 650 -51.79 10.79 82.40
N ASP A 651 -52.26 9.54 82.47
CA ASP A 651 -51.97 8.52 81.47
C ASP A 651 -52.54 8.91 80.08
N THR A 652 -53.76 9.46 80.03
CA THR A 652 -54.37 9.89 78.77
C THR A 652 -53.62 11.08 78.16
N LYS A 653 -53.11 12.02 78.98
CA LYS A 653 -52.26 13.13 78.52
C LYS A 653 -50.92 12.63 77.98
N LYS A 654 -50.30 11.66 78.64
CA LYS A 654 -49.05 11.05 78.20
C LYS A 654 -49.20 10.35 76.85
N ILE A 655 -50.25 9.53 76.69
CA ILE A 655 -50.58 8.88 75.41
C ILE A 655 -50.78 9.92 74.29
N ASN A 656 -51.49 11.02 74.57
CA ASN A 656 -51.69 12.10 73.60
C ASN A 656 -50.37 12.76 73.17
N SER A 657 -49.43 12.94 74.11
CA SER A 657 -48.10 13.50 73.80
C SER A 657 -47.24 12.56 72.94
N GLU A 658 -47.28 11.26 73.20
CA GLU A 658 -46.54 10.24 72.43
C GLU A 658 -47.07 10.09 71.01
N ILE A 659 -48.40 10.14 70.81
CA ILE A 659 -49.02 10.12 69.48
C ILE A 659 -48.65 11.38 68.67
N LYS A 660 -48.60 12.56 69.31
CA LYS A 660 -48.15 13.81 68.66
C LYS A 660 -46.69 13.72 68.22
N ALA A 661 -45.81 13.18 69.07
CA ALA A 661 -44.40 12.98 68.74
C ALA A 661 -44.22 12.00 67.57
N PHE A 662 -44.95 10.87 67.57
CA PHE A 662 -44.93 9.91 66.46
C PHE A 662 -45.40 10.54 65.14
N ASN A 663 -46.48 11.32 65.16
CA ASN A 663 -46.96 12.02 63.96
C ASN A 663 -45.92 12.98 63.38
N ALA A 664 -45.24 13.75 64.24
CA ALA A 664 -44.18 14.67 63.79
C ALA A 664 -43.01 13.92 63.14
N SER A 665 -42.53 12.83 63.76
CA SER A 665 -41.45 12.00 63.18
C SER A 665 -41.86 11.33 61.87
N LEU A 666 -43.13 10.91 61.73
CA LEU A 666 -43.64 10.34 60.48
C LEU A 666 -43.72 11.38 59.36
N GLN A 667 -44.14 12.62 59.67
CA GLN A 667 -44.16 13.73 58.69
C GLN A 667 -42.76 14.09 58.21
N GLU A 668 -41.79 14.15 59.12
CA GLU A 668 -40.39 14.38 58.76
C GLU A 668 -39.85 13.27 57.85
N ALA A 669 -40.10 11.99 58.19
CA ALA A 669 -39.69 10.86 57.36
C ALA A 669 -40.32 10.87 55.95
N ILE A 670 -41.59 11.26 55.82
CA ILE A 670 -42.27 11.43 54.53
C ILE A 670 -41.62 12.57 53.72
N SER A 671 -41.31 13.71 54.35
CA SER A 671 -40.64 14.83 53.68
C SER A 671 -39.25 14.44 53.18
N THR A 672 -38.44 13.79 54.03
CA THR A 672 -37.11 13.29 53.64
C THR A 672 -37.19 12.28 52.50
N ALA A 673 -38.18 11.38 52.51
CA ALA A 673 -38.38 10.43 51.43
C ALA A 673 -38.71 11.12 50.10
N LYS A 674 -39.58 12.14 50.10
CA LYS A 674 -39.89 12.94 48.91
C LYS A 674 -38.67 13.66 48.36
N GLU A 675 -37.91 14.35 49.21
CA GLU A 675 -36.68 15.05 48.83
C GLU A 675 -35.63 14.09 48.26
N THR A 676 -35.44 12.94 48.90
CA THR A 676 -34.48 11.92 48.45
C THR A 676 -34.86 11.37 47.07
N VAL A 677 -36.14 11.09 46.83
CA VAL A 677 -36.62 10.63 45.52
C VAL A 677 -36.43 11.69 44.44
N GLN A 678 -36.71 12.96 44.76
CA GLN A 678 -36.51 14.07 43.83
C GLN A 678 -35.03 14.27 43.47
N GLN A 679 -34.14 14.27 44.46
CA GLN A 679 -32.69 14.38 44.24
C GLN A 679 -32.14 13.19 43.43
N ALA A 680 -32.62 11.97 43.70
CA ALA A 680 -32.25 10.79 42.94
C ALA A 680 -32.68 10.88 41.47
N LYS A 681 -33.89 11.41 41.22
CA LYS A 681 -34.41 11.65 39.86
C LYS A 681 -33.53 12.66 39.11
N GLU A 682 -33.29 13.83 39.67
CA GLU A 682 -32.47 14.88 39.05
C GLU A 682 -31.03 14.41 38.77
N THR A 683 -30.44 13.69 39.72
CA THR A 683 -29.08 13.15 39.59
C THR A 683 -28.98 12.14 38.44
N LEU A 684 -29.92 11.19 38.37
CA LEU A 684 -29.92 10.19 37.31
C LEU A 684 -30.26 10.78 35.94
N GLU A 685 -31.19 11.74 35.85
CA GLU A 685 -31.51 12.43 34.60
C GLU A 685 -30.29 13.18 34.05
N LYS A 686 -29.55 13.89 34.93
CA LYS A 686 -28.30 14.57 34.57
C LYS A 686 -27.24 13.58 34.09
N GLN A 687 -27.02 12.50 34.85
CA GLN A 687 -26.01 11.48 34.49
C GLN A 687 -26.30 10.84 33.14
N ILE A 688 -27.56 10.48 32.85
CA ILE A 688 -27.96 9.90 31.56
C ILE A 688 -27.68 10.88 30.40
N SER A 689 -27.92 12.18 30.60
CA SER A 689 -27.61 13.19 29.59
C SER A 689 -26.11 13.31 29.35
N THR A 690 -25.29 13.30 30.41
CA THR A 690 -23.83 13.34 30.31
C THR A 690 -23.29 12.10 29.58
N ASP A 691 -23.70 10.90 30.00
CA ASP A 691 -23.25 9.64 29.38
C ASP A 691 -23.62 9.58 27.89
N LYS A 692 -24.81 10.07 27.53
CA LYS A 692 -25.26 10.18 26.13
C LYS A 692 -24.33 11.08 25.31
N GLU A 693 -23.97 12.25 25.82
CA GLU A 693 -23.06 13.18 25.14
C GLU A 693 -21.66 12.60 24.99
N GLU A 694 -21.12 11.97 26.04
CA GLU A 694 -19.80 11.34 26.03
C GLU A 694 -19.74 10.17 25.04
N LEU A 695 -20.73 9.28 25.06
CA LEU A 695 -20.84 8.18 24.10
C LEU A 695 -20.97 8.71 22.67
N THR A 696 -21.73 9.78 22.44
CA THR A 696 -21.86 10.40 21.12
C THR A 696 -20.53 10.99 20.64
N LYS A 697 -19.78 11.65 21.52
CA LYS A 697 -18.43 12.17 21.21
C LYS A 697 -17.45 11.03 20.92
N ALA A 698 -17.46 9.97 21.72
CA ALA A 698 -16.61 8.79 21.53
C ALA A 698 -16.89 8.09 20.19
N VAL A 699 -18.17 7.92 19.82
CA VAL A 699 -18.57 7.36 18.51
C VAL A 699 -18.07 8.24 17.37
N LYS A 700 -18.30 9.56 17.42
CA LYS A 700 -17.80 10.47 16.38
C LYS A 700 -16.28 10.40 16.22
N ALA A 701 -15.54 10.37 17.34
CA ALA A 701 -14.09 10.25 17.33
C ALA A 701 -13.64 8.92 16.72
N ALA A 702 -14.28 7.80 17.08
CA ALA A 702 -13.96 6.48 16.56
C ALA A 702 -14.23 6.38 15.05
N PHE A 703 -15.39 6.82 14.57
CA PHE A 703 -15.72 6.82 13.14
C PHE A 703 -14.86 7.80 12.34
N THR A 704 -14.47 8.95 12.91
CA THR A 704 -13.49 9.86 12.30
C THR A 704 -12.12 9.18 12.15
N ALA A 705 -11.67 8.44 13.17
CA ALA A 705 -10.42 7.69 13.11
C ALA A 705 -10.46 6.59 12.04
N VAL A 706 -11.57 5.85 11.95
CA VAL A 706 -11.78 4.84 10.90
C VAL A 706 -11.81 5.48 9.51
N HIS A 707 -12.54 6.59 9.33
CA HIS A 707 -12.56 7.34 8.06
C HIS A 707 -11.15 7.79 7.66
N THR A 708 -10.40 8.34 8.60
CA THR A 708 -9.03 8.82 8.36
C THR A 708 -8.11 7.67 7.99
N ALA A 709 -8.16 6.56 8.73
CA ALA A 709 -7.37 5.36 8.44
C ALA A 709 -7.70 4.77 7.07
N ALA A 710 -8.99 4.65 6.71
CA ALA A 710 -9.41 4.13 5.41
C ALA A 710 -8.87 4.98 4.25
N LYS A 711 -9.01 6.31 4.36
CA LYS A 711 -8.48 7.28 3.37
C LYS A 711 -6.95 7.18 3.25
N GLN A 712 -6.24 7.10 4.38
CA GLN A 712 -4.78 6.98 4.39
C GLN A 712 -4.30 5.65 3.81
N MET A 713 -4.95 4.52 4.16
CA MET A 713 -4.58 3.20 3.64
C MET A 713 -4.80 3.10 2.13
N PHE A 714 -5.90 3.65 1.61
CA PHE A 714 -6.16 3.68 0.17
C PHE A 714 -5.13 4.52 -0.57
N ASN A 715 -4.82 5.71 -0.05
CA ASN A 715 -3.75 6.57 -0.56
C ASN A 715 -2.38 5.88 -0.54
N GLN A 716 -2.01 5.25 0.58
CA GLN A 716 -0.77 4.49 0.72
C GLN A 716 -0.69 3.31 -0.23
N GLY A 717 -1.80 2.62 -0.48
CA GLY A 717 -1.88 1.56 -1.49
C GLY A 717 -1.46 2.06 -2.87
N HIS A 718 -2.03 3.18 -3.31
CA HIS A 718 -1.67 3.80 -4.59
C HIS A 718 -0.23 4.36 -4.62
N LYS A 719 0.28 4.87 -3.49
CA LYS A 719 1.70 5.26 -3.38
C LYS A 719 2.64 4.06 -3.53
N ALA A 720 2.32 2.93 -2.90
CA ALA A 720 3.09 1.69 -3.01
C ALA A 720 3.05 1.10 -4.43
N ASP A 721 1.89 1.16 -5.08
CA ASP A 721 1.69 0.82 -6.49
C ASP A 721 2.61 1.65 -7.42
N LEU A 722 2.71 2.97 -7.19
CA LEU A 722 3.63 3.84 -7.92
C LEU A 722 5.10 3.53 -7.63
N GLU A 723 5.47 3.19 -6.39
CA GLU A 723 6.84 2.80 -6.05
C GLU A 723 7.25 1.51 -6.76
N GLN A 724 6.35 0.52 -6.84
CA GLN A 724 6.60 -0.71 -7.58
C GLN A 724 6.72 -0.46 -9.09
N LEU A 725 5.84 0.37 -9.65
CA LEU A 725 5.93 0.77 -11.05
C LEU A 725 7.26 1.49 -11.32
N LYS A 726 7.67 2.41 -10.45
CA LYS A 726 8.95 3.12 -10.56
C LYS A 726 10.14 2.17 -10.55
N LYS A 727 10.12 1.16 -9.68
CA LYS A 727 11.15 0.12 -9.62
C LYS A 727 11.21 -0.68 -10.93
N LEU A 728 10.06 -1.15 -11.42
CA LEU A 728 9.97 -1.87 -12.69
C LEU A 728 10.49 -1.03 -13.86
N VAL A 729 10.05 0.23 -13.95
CA VAL A 729 10.52 1.15 -15.01
C VAL A 729 12.03 1.35 -14.91
N SER A 730 12.60 1.48 -13.70
CA SER A 730 14.04 1.64 -13.51
C SER A 730 14.82 0.40 -13.97
N GLU A 731 14.37 -0.80 -13.59
CA GLU A 731 14.99 -2.07 -14.00
C GLU A 731 14.95 -2.24 -15.53
N GLN A 732 13.78 -2.03 -16.14
CA GLN A 732 13.61 -2.12 -17.59
C GLN A 732 14.36 -1.03 -18.35
N SER A 733 14.48 0.17 -17.78
CA SER A 733 15.27 1.26 -18.37
C SER A 733 16.75 0.91 -18.46
N GLU A 734 17.31 0.24 -17.43
CA GLU A 734 18.69 -0.22 -17.47
C GLU A 734 18.90 -1.34 -18.50
N GLU A 735 17.97 -2.28 -18.65
CA GLU A 735 18.04 -3.30 -19.70
C GLU A 735 17.94 -2.68 -21.11
N ILE A 736 17.02 -1.75 -21.32
CA ILE A 736 16.90 -0.99 -22.57
C ILE A 736 18.19 -0.20 -22.86
N ARG A 737 18.79 0.42 -21.84
CA ARG A 737 20.06 1.14 -21.99
C ARG A 737 21.20 0.20 -22.41
N LYS A 738 21.33 -0.97 -21.79
CA LYS A 738 22.31 -1.98 -22.18
C LYS A 738 22.09 -2.45 -23.61
N LEU A 739 20.83 -2.68 -23.99
CA LEU A 739 20.43 -3.08 -25.34
C LEU A 739 20.84 -2.04 -26.38
N ILE A 740 20.53 -0.76 -26.11
CA ILE A 740 20.93 0.38 -26.95
C ILE A 740 22.44 0.48 -27.09
N GLU A 741 23.19 0.42 -25.98
CA GLU A 741 24.65 0.55 -26.03
C GLU A 741 25.31 -0.64 -26.75
N ALA A 742 24.77 -1.85 -26.58
CA ALA A 742 25.21 -3.02 -27.33
C ALA A 742 24.91 -2.87 -28.84
N ASP A 743 23.75 -2.34 -29.20
CA ASP A 743 23.34 -2.13 -30.59
C ASP A 743 24.23 -1.09 -31.31
N LYS A 744 24.59 -0.01 -30.62
CA LYS A 744 25.47 1.06 -31.15
C LYS A 744 26.88 0.60 -31.50
N VAL A 745 27.34 -0.52 -30.96
CA VAL A 745 28.69 -1.06 -31.21
C VAL A 745 28.69 -2.35 -32.04
N LYS A 746 27.51 -2.88 -32.37
CA LYS A 746 27.35 -4.08 -33.18
C LYS A 746 26.96 -3.77 -34.63
N GLY A 747 27.23 -4.71 -35.52
CA GLY A 747 26.78 -4.65 -36.92
C GLY A 747 27.22 -3.41 -37.69
N LEU A 748 26.35 -2.93 -38.58
CA LEU A 748 26.65 -1.80 -39.47
C LEU A 748 26.80 -0.48 -38.69
N LYS A 749 26.02 -0.26 -37.63
CA LYS A 749 26.15 0.94 -36.78
C LYS A 749 27.53 1.00 -36.14
N GLY A 750 27.98 -0.12 -35.55
CA GLY A 750 29.31 -0.19 -34.98
C GLY A 750 30.41 -0.05 -36.03
N LEU A 751 30.24 -0.60 -37.24
CA LEU A 751 31.20 -0.39 -38.35
C LEU A 751 31.31 1.09 -38.71
N LEU A 752 30.19 1.80 -38.89
CA LEU A 752 30.19 3.22 -39.23
C LEU A 752 30.74 4.09 -38.09
N LYS A 753 30.51 3.69 -36.84
CA LYS A 753 31.14 4.30 -35.65
C LYS A 753 32.65 4.11 -35.67
N GLU A 754 33.13 2.90 -35.95
CA GLU A 754 34.56 2.59 -36.04
C GLU A 754 35.22 3.34 -37.21
N MET A 755 34.56 3.43 -38.38
CA MET A 755 35.05 4.24 -39.51
C MET A 755 35.19 5.74 -39.17
N TYR A 756 34.48 6.21 -38.14
CA TYR A 756 34.57 7.56 -37.56
C TYR A 756 35.45 7.62 -36.30
N ASP A 757 36.29 6.61 -36.05
CA ASP A 757 37.13 6.51 -34.86
C ASP A 757 37.85 7.81 -34.53
N ARG A 758 37.86 8.16 -33.24
CA ARG A 758 38.43 9.42 -32.71
C ARG A 758 37.97 10.66 -33.48
N LYS A 759 36.67 10.77 -33.76
CA LYS A 759 36.09 11.86 -34.58
C LYS A 759 36.68 11.90 -36.00
N GLY A 760 36.95 10.73 -36.57
CA GLY A 760 37.50 10.53 -37.90
C GLY A 760 38.98 10.91 -38.03
N GLU A 761 39.79 10.83 -36.97
CA GLU A 761 41.23 11.13 -37.03
C GLU A 761 41.97 10.20 -37.99
N THR A 762 41.80 8.88 -37.84
CA THR A 762 42.47 7.85 -38.66
C THR A 762 42.10 7.99 -40.14
N LEU A 763 40.84 8.34 -40.43
CA LEU A 763 40.39 8.64 -41.79
C LEU A 763 41.01 9.94 -42.32
N ASN A 764 41.10 10.96 -41.47
CA ASN A 764 41.67 12.27 -41.83
C ASN A 764 43.20 12.22 -42.02
N ASP A 765 43.91 11.27 -41.41
CA ASP A 765 45.34 11.05 -41.65
C ASP A 765 45.67 10.78 -43.13
N LEU A 766 44.73 10.22 -43.89
CA LEU A 766 44.86 10.00 -45.33
C LEU A 766 45.00 11.30 -46.14
N THR A 767 44.67 12.45 -45.54
CA THR A 767 44.78 13.77 -46.20
C THR A 767 46.05 14.52 -45.80
N LYS A 768 46.88 14.00 -44.89
CA LYS A 768 48.07 14.72 -44.38
C LYS A 768 49.29 14.63 -45.31
N HIS A 769 49.35 13.60 -46.16
CA HIS A 769 50.51 13.29 -47.01
C HIS A 769 50.11 13.37 -48.49
N GLN A 770 49.95 14.60 -48.99
CA GLN A 770 49.21 14.86 -50.24
C GLN A 770 50.06 14.87 -51.51
N ASP A 771 51.39 14.84 -51.44
CA ASP A 771 52.22 14.85 -52.66
C ASP A 771 52.86 13.48 -52.92
N PRO A 772 52.12 12.52 -53.55
CA PRO A 772 52.64 11.18 -53.80
C PRO A 772 53.84 11.15 -54.76
N LYS A 773 54.22 12.29 -55.36
CA LYS A 773 55.49 12.40 -56.09
C LYS A 773 56.69 12.43 -55.15
N LYS A 774 56.51 12.81 -53.88
CA LYS A 774 57.53 12.73 -52.85
C LYS A 774 57.56 11.30 -52.31
N PRO A 775 58.71 10.60 -52.36
CA PRO A 775 58.79 9.21 -51.94
C PRO A 775 58.34 8.98 -50.49
N GLU A 776 58.59 9.93 -49.58
CA GLU A 776 58.18 9.79 -48.18
C GLU A 776 56.67 10.02 -47.98
N ASP A 777 56.05 10.96 -48.70
CA ASP A 777 54.59 11.16 -48.65
C ASP A 777 53.86 9.93 -49.21
N PHE A 778 54.37 9.30 -50.27
CA PHE A 778 53.81 8.05 -50.80
C PHE A 778 53.88 6.92 -49.78
N LYS A 779 55.02 6.77 -49.11
CA LYS A 779 55.19 5.80 -48.03
C LYS A 779 54.18 6.04 -46.92
N GLN A 780 54.10 7.27 -46.41
CA GLN A 780 53.17 7.64 -45.35
C GLN A 780 51.71 7.41 -45.76
N LEU A 781 51.33 7.75 -47.00
CA LEU A 781 49.98 7.49 -47.50
C LEU A 781 49.65 5.99 -47.52
N SER A 782 50.60 5.13 -47.91
CA SER A 782 50.43 3.67 -47.87
C SER A 782 50.28 3.15 -46.44
N GLU A 783 51.11 3.64 -45.53
CA GLU A 783 51.05 3.30 -44.10
C GLU A 783 49.71 3.74 -43.46
N LYS A 784 49.25 4.97 -43.72
CA LYS A 784 47.96 5.46 -43.21
C LYS A 784 46.75 4.74 -43.80
N LEU A 785 46.81 4.35 -45.08
CA LEU A 785 45.78 3.50 -45.68
C LEU A 785 45.75 2.12 -45.03
N LYS A 786 46.91 1.52 -44.75
CA LYS A 786 47.03 0.26 -44.03
C LYS A 786 46.41 0.36 -42.63
N ASP A 787 46.71 1.42 -41.88
CA ASP A 787 46.17 1.65 -40.54
C ASP A 787 44.64 1.77 -40.56
N TYR A 788 44.09 2.58 -41.48
CA TYR A 788 42.64 2.75 -41.61
C TYR A 788 41.91 1.46 -41.97
N LEU A 789 42.45 0.68 -42.92
CA LEU A 789 41.88 -0.60 -43.28
C LEU A 789 42.01 -1.61 -42.14
N THR A 790 43.14 -1.64 -41.43
CA THR A 790 43.37 -2.54 -40.29
C THR A 790 42.34 -2.33 -39.19
N LEU A 791 41.97 -1.08 -38.92
CA LEU A 791 40.90 -0.72 -37.99
C LEU A 791 39.56 -1.34 -38.41
N ILE A 792 39.18 -1.23 -39.69
CA ILE A 792 37.95 -1.84 -40.22
C ILE A 792 38.01 -3.38 -40.13
N PHE A 793 39.12 -3.99 -40.54
CA PHE A 793 39.31 -5.44 -40.43
C PHE A 793 39.23 -5.93 -38.98
N THR A 794 39.79 -5.17 -38.04
CA THR A 794 39.79 -5.51 -36.60
C THR A 794 38.37 -5.54 -36.06
N TYR A 795 37.58 -4.52 -36.36
CA TYR A 795 36.17 -4.48 -36.00
C TYR A 795 35.39 -5.66 -36.57
N ILE A 796 35.48 -5.89 -37.88
CA ILE A 796 34.73 -6.95 -38.55
C ILE A 796 35.15 -8.33 -38.01
N LYS A 797 36.45 -8.57 -37.83
CA LYS A 797 36.96 -9.80 -37.18
C LYS A 797 36.37 -10.00 -35.79
N GLY A 798 36.21 -8.94 -35.01
CA GLY A 798 35.59 -8.98 -33.68
C GLY A 798 34.11 -9.37 -33.71
N GLN A 799 33.35 -8.85 -34.69
CA GLN A 799 31.92 -9.11 -34.83
C GLN A 799 31.58 -10.51 -35.36
N VAL A 800 32.46 -11.11 -36.16
CA VAL A 800 32.20 -12.41 -36.82
C VAL A 800 32.90 -13.60 -36.15
N LYS A 801 33.42 -13.43 -34.92
CA LYS A 801 34.00 -14.53 -34.15
C LYS A 801 32.89 -15.50 -33.69
N PRO A 802 33.06 -16.82 -33.87
CA PRO A 802 32.11 -17.79 -33.33
C PRO A 802 32.14 -17.79 -31.79
N PRO A 803 31.01 -18.06 -31.11
CA PRO A 803 30.96 -18.15 -29.66
C PRO A 803 31.80 -19.33 -29.13
N SER A 804 32.53 -19.07 -28.04
CA SER A 804 33.50 -19.95 -27.35
C SER A 804 32.97 -21.35 -26.95
N SER A 805 31.67 -21.62 -27.09
CA SER A 805 30.99 -22.86 -26.69
C SER A 805 30.65 -23.79 -27.86
N SER A 806 31.03 -23.48 -29.09
CA SER A 806 30.71 -24.33 -30.25
C SER A 806 31.64 -25.56 -30.30
N PRO A 807 31.11 -26.79 -30.40
CA PRO A 807 31.94 -27.99 -30.49
C PRO A 807 32.80 -27.96 -31.77
N PRO A 808 34.05 -28.47 -31.70
CA PRO A 808 34.95 -28.49 -32.85
C PRO A 808 34.53 -29.61 -33.80
N ASN A 809 33.46 -29.44 -34.56
CA ASN A 809 33.22 -30.28 -35.74
C ASN A 809 32.21 -29.70 -36.75
N SER A 810 32.53 -29.98 -38.02
CA SER A 810 31.74 -29.85 -39.25
C SER A 810 31.85 -28.54 -40.05
N THR A 811 32.65 -28.62 -41.13
CA THR A 811 32.40 -28.08 -42.49
C THR A 811 32.10 -26.59 -42.74
N THR A 812 31.92 -25.73 -41.75
CA THR A 812 31.89 -24.27 -41.96
C THR A 812 33.32 -23.76 -42.16
N LYS A 813 33.64 -23.27 -43.37
CA LYS A 813 34.88 -22.52 -43.62
C LYS A 813 34.92 -21.37 -42.59
N GLU A 814 35.94 -21.31 -41.73
CA GLU A 814 36.05 -20.24 -40.73
C GLU A 814 36.14 -18.87 -41.43
N PRO A 815 35.11 -18.01 -41.33
CA PRO A 815 35.11 -16.69 -41.98
C PRO A 815 36.27 -15.84 -41.48
N THR A 816 36.63 -15.97 -40.21
CA THR A 816 37.70 -15.24 -39.54
C THR A 816 39.08 -15.60 -40.09
N LYS A 817 39.28 -16.87 -40.50
CA LYS A 817 40.53 -17.33 -41.12
C LYS A 817 40.69 -16.77 -42.53
N MET A 818 39.67 -16.91 -43.38
CA MET A 818 39.69 -16.35 -44.75
C MET A 818 39.82 -14.82 -44.73
N LEU A 819 39.13 -14.15 -43.80
CA LEU A 819 39.28 -12.71 -43.58
C LEU A 819 40.70 -12.34 -43.13
N GLY A 820 41.34 -13.18 -42.31
CA GLY A 820 42.74 -13.04 -41.92
C GLY A 820 43.71 -13.21 -43.08
N GLU A 821 43.46 -14.15 -43.98
CA GLU A 821 44.25 -14.37 -45.20
C GLU A 821 44.14 -13.17 -46.15
N VAL A 822 42.93 -12.69 -46.43
CA VAL A 822 42.70 -11.47 -47.23
C VAL A 822 43.40 -10.26 -46.61
N GLN A 823 43.27 -10.05 -45.29
CA GLN A 823 43.94 -8.95 -44.60
C GLN A 823 45.47 -9.06 -44.73
N SER A 824 46.02 -10.26 -44.54
CA SER A 824 47.46 -10.50 -44.62
C SER A 824 48.00 -10.15 -46.01
N LYS A 825 47.35 -10.62 -47.08
CA LYS A 825 47.76 -10.30 -48.46
C LYS A 825 47.68 -8.81 -48.76
N LEU A 826 46.63 -8.13 -48.28
CA LEU A 826 46.49 -6.68 -48.45
C LEU A 826 47.57 -5.89 -47.69
N VAL A 827 47.86 -6.30 -46.45
CA VAL A 827 48.93 -5.68 -45.64
C VAL A 827 50.29 -5.84 -46.33
N THR A 828 50.61 -7.04 -46.83
CA THR A 828 51.85 -7.28 -47.58
C THR A 828 51.95 -6.38 -48.82
N LEU A 829 50.85 -6.22 -49.57
CA LEU A 829 50.78 -5.33 -50.73
C LEU A 829 51.07 -3.86 -50.34
N LEU A 830 50.42 -3.34 -49.29
CA LEU A 830 50.58 -1.96 -48.84
C LEU A 830 51.97 -1.70 -48.21
N GLU A 831 52.54 -2.67 -47.51
CA GLU A 831 53.89 -2.56 -46.95
C GLU A 831 54.97 -2.57 -48.03
N ASN A 832 54.79 -3.36 -49.08
CA ASN A 832 55.68 -3.31 -50.26
C ASN A 832 55.59 -1.94 -50.93
N LEU A 833 54.38 -1.40 -51.18
CA LEU A 833 54.19 -0.04 -51.72
C LEU A 833 54.89 1.03 -50.87
N GLY A 834 54.79 0.93 -49.53
CA GLY A 834 55.45 1.87 -48.63
C GLY A 834 56.99 1.77 -48.69
N ARG A 835 57.52 0.56 -48.85
CA ARG A 835 58.97 0.31 -48.94
C ARG A 835 59.55 0.73 -50.29
N SER A 836 58.90 0.37 -51.39
CA SER A 836 59.34 0.70 -52.75
C SER A 836 59.15 2.19 -53.04
N LYS A 837 58.14 2.82 -52.43
CA LYS A 837 57.76 4.23 -52.66
C LYS A 837 57.27 4.52 -54.09
N HIS A 838 56.99 3.47 -54.87
CA HIS A 838 56.45 3.50 -56.23
C HIS A 838 55.84 2.12 -56.58
N PHE A 839 55.16 2.00 -57.72
CA PHE A 839 54.66 0.72 -58.22
C PHE A 839 55.79 -0.05 -58.92
N ASP A 840 56.31 -1.10 -58.27
CA ASP A 840 57.38 -1.96 -58.79
C ASP A 840 56.80 -3.30 -59.33
N ASN A 841 57.66 -4.18 -59.88
CA ASN A 841 57.20 -5.49 -60.34
C ASN A 841 56.73 -6.41 -59.18
N VAL A 842 57.24 -6.18 -57.96
CA VAL A 842 56.83 -6.92 -56.77
C VAL A 842 55.38 -6.58 -56.39
N PHE A 843 54.97 -5.32 -56.57
CA PHE A 843 53.59 -4.86 -56.41
C PHE A 843 52.62 -5.66 -57.30
N VAL A 844 52.97 -5.91 -58.57
CA VAL A 844 52.11 -6.68 -59.49
C VAL A 844 51.87 -8.10 -58.95
N THR A 845 52.93 -8.74 -58.43
CA THR A 845 52.85 -10.09 -57.84
C THR A 845 51.98 -10.09 -56.58
N HIS A 846 52.17 -9.11 -55.69
CA HIS A 846 51.35 -8.98 -54.47
C HIS A 846 49.89 -8.62 -54.78
N LEU A 847 49.63 -7.79 -55.80
CA LEU A 847 48.28 -7.42 -56.23
C LEU A 847 47.55 -8.64 -56.80
N ALA A 848 48.22 -9.47 -57.61
CA ALA A 848 47.67 -10.73 -58.10
C ALA A 848 47.38 -11.71 -56.95
N SER A 849 48.26 -11.80 -55.95
CA SER A 849 48.05 -12.62 -54.75
C SER A 849 46.85 -12.15 -53.93
N PHE A 850 46.74 -10.84 -53.68
CA PHE A 850 45.59 -10.25 -53.00
C PHE A 850 44.29 -10.44 -53.78
N SER A 851 44.30 -10.20 -55.10
CA SER A 851 43.12 -10.36 -55.96
C SER A 851 42.63 -11.81 -55.98
N THR A 852 43.56 -12.76 -56.07
CA THR A 852 43.26 -14.19 -56.01
C THR A 852 42.60 -14.54 -54.68
N GLU A 853 43.15 -14.08 -53.55
CA GLU A 853 42.59 -14.40 -52.24
C GLU A 853 41.23 -13.72 -52.01
N LEU A 854 41.08 -12.46 -52.42
CA LEU A 854 39.81 -11.73 -52.36
C LEU A 854 38.72 -12.39 -53.22
N SER A 855 39.07 -12.99 -54.36
CA SER A 855 38.12 -13.71 -55.21
C SER A 855 37.57 -14.99 -54.55
N LYS A 856 38.41 -15.71 -53.79
CA LYS A 856 38.02 -16.89 -53.01
C LYS A 856 37.14 -16.52 -51.83
N PHE A 857 37.36 -15.35 -51.24
CA PHE A 857 36.54 -14.85 -50.13
C PHE A 857 35.09 -14.66 -50.61
N THR A 858 34.20 -15.56 -50.21
CA THR A 858 32.78 -15.57 -50.64
C THR A 858 31.88 -15.39 -49.42
N PRO A 859 31.62 -14.13 -49.01
CA PRO A 859 30.80 -13.80 -47.85
C PRO A 859 29.45 -14.51 -47.79
N SER A 860 28.78 -14.64 -48.94
CA SER A 860 27.47 -15.32 -49.08
C SER A 860 27.48 -16.82 -48.76
N GLN A 861 28.65 -17.47 -48.66
CA GLN A 861 28.78 -18.86 -48.22
C GLN A 861 28.84 -19.02 -46.69
N PHE A 862 28.96 -17.92 -45.94
CA PHE A 862 28.97 -17.97 -44.48
C PHE A 862 27.54 -17.86 -43.95
N ALA A 863 26.89 -19.00 -43.76
CA ALA A 863 25.67 -19.07 -42.95
C ALA A 863 26.04 -18.91 -41.46
N GLY A 864 25.40 -17.97 -40.75
CA GLY A 864 25.31 -18.04 -39.28
C GLY A 864 25.94 -16.94 -38.39
N PRO A 865 26.86 -16.03 -38.78
CA PRO A 865 27.34 -14.99 -37.85
C PRO A 865 26.30 -13.88 -37.61
N GLU A 866 26.17 -13.40 -36.36
CA GLU A 866 25.58 -12.07 -36.10
C GLU A 866 26.33 -11.07 -36.98
N ASN A 867 25.64 -10.39 -37.90
CA ASN A 867 26.19 -9.38 -38.84
C ASN A 867 26.91 -9.89 -40.11
N ALA A 868 26.42 -10.96 -40.75
CA ALA A 868 26.97 -11.48 -42.02
C ALA A 868 27.16 -10.41 -43.13
N LEU A 869 26.29 -9.39 -43.19
CA LEU A 869 26.39 -8.27 -44.14
C LEU A 869 27.71 -7.50 -44.05
N LEU A 870 28.39 -7.50 -42.91
CA LEU A 870 29.70 -6.83 -42.77
C LEU A 870 30.77 -7.41 -43.71
N LEU A 871 30.72 -8.72 -43.97
CA LEU A 871 31.67 -9.39 -44.84
C LEU A 871 31.43 -9.04 -46.31
N ASP A 872 30.18 -8.92 -46.73
CA ASP A 872 29.79 -8.45 -48.06
C ASP A 872 30.23 -7.00 -48.30
N VAL A 873 29.95 -6.13 -47.33
CA VAL A 873 30.30 -4.70 -47.36
C VAL A 873 31.81 -4.52 -47.50
N LEU A 874 32.60 -5.25 -46.71
CA LEU A 874 34.06 -5.21 -46.81
C LEU A 874 34.54 -5.72 -48.17
N LYS A 875 34.01 -6.86 -48.64
CA LYS A 875 34.41 -7.41 -49.94
C LYS A 875 34.13 -6.43 -51.08
N GLN A 876 32.98 -5.76 -51.09
CA GLN A 876 32.67 -4.75 -52.10
C GLN A 876 33.67 -3.58 -52.06
N GLY A 877 33.97 -3.04 -50.86
CA GLY A 877 34.98 -2.00 -50.69
C GLY A 877 36.35 -2.41 -51.22
N LEU A 878 36.81 -3.62 -50.87
CA LEU A 878 38.09 -4.16 -51.30
C LEU A 878 38.16 -4.43 -52.81
N ASN A 879 37.08 -4.92 -53.42
CA ASN A 879 37.00 -5.09 -54.88
C ASN A 879 37.16 -3.74 -55.59
N LYS A 880 36.45 -2.70 -55.12
CA LYS A 880 36.58 -1.35 -55.70
C LYS A 880 37.97 -0.74 -55.49
N LEU A 881 38.68 -1.08 -54.41
CA LEU A 881 40.07 -0.70 -54.21
C LEU A 881 40.99 -1.44 -55.19
N ARG A 882 40.86 -2.76 -55.26
CA ARG A 882 41.62 -3.64 -56.15
C ARG A 882 41.50 -3.19 -57.61
N ASP A 883 40.29 -2.88 -58.07
CA ASP A 883 40.04 -2.43 -59.45
C ASP A 883 40.72 -1.09 -59.80
N GLN A 884 41.04 -0.26 -58.80
CA GLN A 884 41.83 0.97 -59.02
C GLN A 884 43.33 0.69 -58.98
N LEU A 885 43.79 -0.22 -58.10
CA LEU A 885 45.19 -0.64 -58.03
C LEU A 885 45.62 -1.40 -59.30
N ASP A 886 44.71 -2.16 -59.91
CA ASP A 886 44.93 -2.91 -61.16
C ASP A 886 45.15 -2.02 -62.39
N ARG A 887 44.94 -0.71 -62.26
CA ARG A 887 45.20 0.29 -63.30
C ARG A 887 46.60 0.91 -63.21
N ALA A 888 47.41 0.53 -62.22
CA ALA A 888 48.75 1.06 -62.06
C ALA A 888 49.65 0.60 -63.22
N TYR A 889 50.30 1.56 -63.87
CA TYR A 889 51.30 1.26 -64.90
C TYR A 889 52.61 0.82 -64.24
N VAL A 890 53.05 -0.40 -64.55
CA VAL A 890 54.36 -0.93 -64.19
C VAL A 890 55.07 -1.31 -65.48
N SER A 891 56.28 -0.76 -65.71
CA SER A 891 57.07 -1.10 -66.90
C SER A 891 57.41 -2.59 -66.89
N ALA A 892 57.16 -3.29 -68.00
CA ALA A 892 57.49 -4.70 -68.18
C ALA A 892 58.97 -5.00 -67.92
N TYR A 893 59.84 -4.01 -68.15
CA TYR A 893 61.30 -4.13 -68.03
C TYR A 893 61.84 -3.60 -66.70
N SER A 894 60.98 -3.19 -65.76
CA SER A 894 61.41 -2.60 -64.49
C SER A 894 62.20 -3.64 -63.65
N GLY A 895 63.52 -3.45 -63.56
CA GLY A 895 64.42 -4.31 -62.78
C GLY A 895 64.92 -5.57 -63.49
N GLU A 896 64.69 -5.72 -64.80
CA GLU A 896 65.14 -6.89 -65.57
C GLU A 896 66.64 -6.79 -65.94
N GLN A 897 67.37 -7.90 -65.79
CA GLN A 897 68.80 -8.01 -66.16
C GLN A 897 68.94 -8.44 -67.64
N ILE A 898 70.04 -8.05 -68.30
CA ILE A 898 70.35 -8.49 -69.68
C ILE A 898 70.39 -10.03 -69.69
N ASN A 899 69.56 -10.65 -70.53
CA ASN A 899 69.45 -12.10 -70.64
C ASN A 899 69.63 -12.56 -72.09
N ASN A 900 70.11 -13.80 -72.26
CA ASN A 900 70.37 -14.38 -73.59
C ASN A 900 69.09 -14.68 -74.38
N ASN A 901 67.93 -14.76 -73.73
CA ASN A 901 66.65 -15.03 -74.39
C ASN A 901 66.22 -13.86 -75.29
N ASN A 902 66.60 -12.63 -74.93
CA ASN A 902 66.28 -11.40 -75.66
C ASN A 902 67.50 -10.78 -76.37
N LYS A 903 68.56 -11.56 -76.65
CA LYS A 903 69.85 -11.06 -77.19
C LYS A 903 69.71 -10.13 -78.40
N ASP A 904 68.81 -10.44 -79.34
CA ASP A 904 68.63 -9.66 -80.57
C ASP A 904 67.92 -8.33 -80.27
N LYS A 905 66.95 -8.34 -79.34
CA LYS A 905 66.27 -7.12 -78.85
C LYS A 905 67.27 -6.22 -78.11
N CYS A 906 68.11 -6.79 -77.24
CA CYS A 906 69.16 -6.04 -76.55
C CYS A 906 70.19 -5.44 -77.52
N ALA A 907 70.61 -6.19 -78.54
CA ALA A 907 71.54 -5.70 -79.57
C ALA A 907 70.92 -4.53 -80.35
N LYS A 908 69.65 -4.65 -80.79
CA LYS A 908 68.92 -3.58 -81.50
C LYS A 908 68.72 -2.33 -80.65
N ILE A 909 68.40 -2.49 -79.36
CA ILE A 909 68.32 -1.37 -78.40
C ILE A 909 69.66 -0.66 -78.29
N LEU A 910 70.75 -1.43 -78.12
CA LEU A 910 72.09 -0.88 -77.98
C LEU A 910 72.46 0.00 -79.18
N VAL A 911 72.35 -0.53 -80.41
CA VAL A 911 72.72 0.23 -81.63
C VAL A 911 71.77 1.40 -81.93
N THR A 912 70.52 1.33 -81.45
CA THR A 912 69.56 2.44 -81.51
C THR A 912 70.00 3.60 -80.60
N ILE A 913 70.27 3.33 -79.32
CA ILE A 913 70.68 4.34 -78.35
C ILE A 913 72.09 4.87 -78.66
N PHE A 914 72.94 4.01 -79.23
CA PHE A 914 74.31 4.33 -79.59
C PHE A 914 74.43 5.55 -80.51
N ASN A 915 73.55 5.67 -81.51
CA ASN A 915 73.56 6.82 -82.43
C ASN A 915 73.29 8.14 -81.69
N THR A 916 72.36 8.13 -80.74
CA THR A 916 72.07 9.28 -79.86
C THR A 916 73.30 9.62 -79.03
N CYS A 917 73.91 8.64 -78.34
CA CYS A 917 75.13 8.86 -77.55
C CYS A 917 76.28 9.44 -78.39
N ARG A 918 76.50 8.93 -79.61
CA ARG A 918 77.55 9.43 -80.49
C ARG A 918 77.27 10.86 -80.95
N SER A 919 76.03 11.15 -81.37
CA SER A 919 75.64 12.49 -81.80
C SER A 919 75.80 13.50 -80.68
N ASP A 920 75.30 13.19 -79.49
CA ASP A 920 75.32 14.09 -78.33
C ASP A 920 76.75 14.32 -77.84
N LEU A 921 77.57 13.26 -77.73
CA LEU A 921 78.97 13.40 -77.31
C LEU A 921 79.82 14.12 -78.36
N LYS A 922 79.54 13.92 -79.65
CA LYS A 922 80.20 14.68 -80.73
C LYS A 922 79.83 16.16 -80.66
N HIS A 923 78.55 16.48 -80.50
CA HIS A 923 78.09 17.87 -80.35
C HIS A 923 78.67 18.52 -79.09
N LEU A 924 78.71 17.78 -77.97
CA LEU A 924 79.35 18.22 -76.74
C LEU A 924 80.82 18.54 -76.97
N LYS A 925 81.56 17.65 -77.65
CA LYS A 925 82.96 17.89 -78.00
C LYS A 925 83.15 19.12 -78.88
N GLU A 926 82.42 19.22 -79.98
CA GLU A 926 82.55 20.34 -80.93
C GLU A 926 82.31 21.69 -80.24
N ASN A 927 81.35 21.77 -79.32
CA ASN A 927 81.03 23.02 -78.64
C ASN A 927 81.92 23.29 -77.43
N CYS A 928 82.43 22.27 -76.74
CA CYS A 928 83.38 22.44 -75.63
C CYS A 928 84.69 23.16 -76.04
N HIS A 929 85.05 23.15 -77.33
CA HIS A 929 86.22 23.87 -77.87
C HIS A 929 85.88 25.21 -78.54
N ASN A 930 84.59 25.57 -78.64
CA ASN A 930 84.15 26.85 -79.21
C ASN A 930 84.08 27.93 -78.12
N ILE A 931 84.34 29.19 -78.55
CA ILE A 931 84.25 30.37 -77.68
C ILE A 931 82.83 30.46 -77.11
N GLY A 932 82.68 30.16 -75.82
CA GLY A 932 81.39 30.26 -75.13
C GLY A 932 81.04 29.10 -74.19
N TRP A 933 81.56 27.88 -74.39
CA TRP A 933 81.36 26.75 -73.44
C TRP A 933 82.63 26.41 -72.65
N ASP A 934 83.80 26.60 -73.26
CA ASP A 934 85.14 26.33 -72.72
C ASP A 934 85.35 26.80 -71.26
N SER A 935 84.93 28.02 -70.96
CA SER A 935 85.17 28.73 -69.70
C SER A 935 83.97 28.72 -68.74
N ARG A 936 82.86 28.08 -69.11
CA ARG A 936 81.63 28.09 -68.29
C ARG A 936 81.55 26.89 -67.36
N LYS A 937 81.03 27.13 -66.15
CA LYS A 937 80.51 26.08 -65.27
C LYS A 937 79.28 25.42 -65.89
N CYS A 938 79.02 24.17 -65.55
CA CYS A 938 77.84 23.44 -65.99
C CYS A 938 76.59 23.81 -65.15
N TYR A 939 76.02 25.00 -65.39
CA TYR A 939 74.84 25.50 -64.69
C TYR A 939 73.86 26.22 -65.63
N GLY A 940 72.62 26.37 -65.17
CA GLY A 940 71.53 27.01 -65.89
C GLY A 940 71.02 26.17 -67.07
N ASN A 941 69.79 26.44 -67.49
CA ASN A 941 69.11 25.70 -68.57
C ASN A 941 68.85 26.57 -69.81
N LYS A 942 69.60 27.68 -69.97
CA LYS A 942 69.44 28.56 -71.13
C LYS A 942 69.86 27.83 -72.41
N LYS A 943 69.08 28.04 -73.47
CA LYS A 943 69.39 27.55 -74.82
C LYS A 943 70.81 27.97 -75.22
N ASP A 944 71.52 27.08 -75.90
CA ASP A 944 72.90 27.28 -76.41
C ASP A 944 74.00 27.39 -75.33
N THR A 945 73.73 26.95 -74.09
CA THR A 945 74.74 26.79 -73.03
C THR A 945 75.01 25.31 -72.75
N ILE A 946 76.19 24.98 -72.19
CA ILE A 946 76.52 23.61 -71.78
C ILE A 946 75.49 23.04 -70.79
N GLY A 947 74.98 23.85 -69.85
CA GLY A 947 73.93 23.45 -68.92
C GLY A 947 72.57 23.23 -69.61
N GLY A 948 72.22 24.07 -70.58
CA GLY A 948 71.03 23.86 -71.42
C GLY A 948 71.12 22.59 -72.27
N PHE A 949 72.29 22.29 -72.83
CA PHE A 949 72.53 21.05 -73.57
C PHE A 949 72.41 19.80 -72.68
N LEU A 950 73.05 19.82 -71.50
CA LEU A 950 72.96 18.70 -70.55
C LEU A 950 71.52 18.52 -70.03
N THR A 951 70.78 19.61 -69.86
CA THR A 951 69.34 19.56 -69.54
C THR A 951 68.55 18.87 -70.66
N ASN A 952 68.84 19.20 -71.93
CA ASN A 952 68.22 18.54 -73.09
C ASN A 952 68.60 17.05 -73.21
N CYS A 953 69.79 16.68 -72.73
CA CYS A 953 70.22 15.28 -72.61
C CYS A 953 69.56 14.55 -71.43
N GLY A 954 68.73 15.23 -70.63
CA GLY A 954 67.98 14.65 -69.51
C GLY A 954 68.64 14.77 -68.13
N TYR A 955 69.77 15.45 -68.00
CA TYR A 955 70.43 15.65 -66.70
C TYR A 955 69.85 16.82 -65.92
N ARG A 956 69.77 16.69 -64.59
CA ARG A 956 69.41 17.82 -63.73
C ARG A 956 70.63 18.71 -63.52
N VAL A 957 70.59 19.93 -64.07
CA VAL A 957 71.67 20.91 -63.95
C VAL A 957 71.35 21.92 -62.84
N SER A 958 72.38 22.38 -62.13
CA SER A 958 72.23 23.40 -61.09
C SER A 958 71.62 24.68 -61.66
N GLN A 959 70.72 25.33 -60.92
CA GLN A 959 70.06 26.56 -61.40
C GLN A 959 70.95 27.80 -61.25
N SER A 960 71.84 27.80 -60.26
CA SER A 960 72.78 28.89 -59.99
C SER A 960 74.23 28.43 -60.14
N SER A 961 75.15 29.38 -60.39
CA SER A 961 76.59 29.10 -60.53
C SER A 961 77.32 28.84 -59.21
N THR A 962 76.62 28.99 -58.09
CA THR A 962 77.16 28.96 -56.72
C THR A 962 76.59 27.82 -55.89
N GLU A 963 75.51 27.16 -56.34
CA GLU A 963 74.86 26.06 -55.63
C GLU A 963 75.00 24.74 -56.40
N GLN A 964 75.20 23.65 -55.66
CA GLN A 964 75.22 22.29 -56.22
C GLN A 964 73.87 21.62 -55.94
N ASP A 965 72.83 22.08 -56.63
CA ASP A 965 71.47 21.54 -56.51
C ASP A 965 71.10 20.57 -57.64
N GLY A 966 71.97 20.41 -58.66
CA GLY A 966 71.85 19.43 -59.74
C GLY A 966 72.73 18.18 -59.61
N GLU A 967 72.55 17.25 -60.55
CA GLU A 967 73.36 16.02 -60.73
C GLU A 967 74.74 16.31 -61.33
N ILE A 968 74.85 17.37 -62.14
CA ILE A 968 76.10 17.75 -62.80
C ILE A 968 76.91 18.68 -61.88
N ARG A 969 78.20 18.37 -61.71
CA ARG A 969 79.13 19.18 -60.92
C ARG A 969 79.23 20.61 -61.47
N CYS A 970 78.86 21.59 -60.64
CA CYS A 970 78.76 23.01 -60.95
C CYS A 970 79.94 23.81 -60.36
N ASP A 971 81.15 23.43 -60.77
CA ASP A 971 82.39 24.14 -60.42
C ASP A 971 83.28 24.35 -61.65
N LEU A 972 84.34 25.17 -61.50
CA LEU A 972 85.28 25.44 -62.58
C LEU A 972 86.21 24.26 -62.87
N ASP A 973 86.35 23.31 -61.94
CA ASP A 973 87.13 22.08 -62.15
C ASP A 973 86.44 21.11 -63.10
N MET A 974 85.14 21.32 -63.37
CA MET A 974 84.35 20.63 -64.39
C MET A 974 83.73 21.62 -65.40
N SER A 975 84.57 22.50 -65.96
CA SER A 975 84.19 23.39 -67.06
C SER A 975 84.01 22.66 -68.39
N GLY A 976 83.45 23.35 -69.40
CA GLY A 976 83.37 22.83 -70.77
C GLY A 976 84.73 22.41 -71.34
N ASP A 977 85.81 23.17 -71.09
CA ASP A 977 87.18 22.80 -71.50
C ASP A 977 87.64 21.48 -70.85
N LYS A 978 87.36 21.29 -69.56
CA LYS A 978 87.70 20.03 -68.88
C LYS A 978 86.94 18.85 -69.48
N ILE A 979 85.65 19.04 -69.75
CA ILE A 979 84.80 18.01 -70.38
C ILE A 979 85.34 17.66 -71.77
N GLY A 980 85.69 18.66 -72.59
CA GLY A 980 86.32 18.45 -73.90
C GLY A 980 87.61 17.62 -73.80
N LYS A 981 88.51 17.99 -72.88
CA LYS A 981 89.75 17.24 -72.61
C LYS A 981 89.51 15.81 -72.15
N LEU A 982 88.43 15.55 -71.40
CA LEU A 982 88.05 14.20 -70.99
C LEU A 982 87.58 13.35 -72.17
N LEU A 983 86.82 13.95 -73.10
CA LEU A 983 86.37 13.26 -74.32
C LEU A 983 87.53 12.92 -75.27
N GLU A 984 88.56 13.74 -75.30
CA GLU A 984 89.77 13.53 -76.12
C GLU A 984 90.83 12.65 -75.45
N LYS A 985 90.66 12.35 -74.15
CA LYS A 985 91.63 11.54 -73.41
C LYS A 985 91.72 10.13 -73.98
N SER A 986 92.94 9.69 -74.28
CA SER A 986 93.18 8.31 -74.71
C SER A 986 92.84 7.32 -73.60
N ILE A 987 92.20 6.21 -74.00
CA ILE A 987 91.86 5.09 -73.13
C ILE A 987 92.95 4.03 -73.27
N ASP A 988 93.71 3.80 -72.20
CA ASP A 988 94.87 2.91 -72.24
C ASP A 988 94.55 1.48 -72.67
N GLN A 989 93.42 0.93 -72.22
CA GLN A 989 92.97 -0.41 -72.60
C GLN A 989 92.60 -0.52 -74.09
N ALA A 990 92.20 0.57 -74.73
CA ALA A 990 91.84 0.56 -76.15
C ALA A 990 93.04 0.23 -77.06
N LYS A 991 94.28 0.45 -76.58
CA LYS A 991 95.51 0.10 -77.29
C LYS A 991 95.64 -1.40 -77.57
N GLN A 992 95.03 -2.25 -76.73
CA GLN A 992 95.06 -3.71 -76.85
C GLN A 992 94.01 -4.26 -77.84
N ASN A 993 93.08 -3.42 -78.32
CA ASN A 993 92.04 -3.85 -79.25
C ASN A 993 92.58 -3.88 -80.68
N THR A 994 92.84 -5.08 -81.20
CA THR A 994 93.37 -5.30 -82.55
C THR A 994 92.44 -4.79 -83.65
N HIS A 995 91.12 -4.77 -83.41
CA HIS A 995 90.13 -4.25 -84.36
C HIS A 995 90.18 -2.73 -84.49
N LEU A 996 90.37 -1.99 -83.39
CA LEU A 996 90.53 -0.53 -83.46
C LEU A 996 91.75 -0.12 -84.27
N GLN A 997 92.87 -0.84 -84.12
CA GLN A 997 94.08 -0.63 -84.92
C GLN A 997 93.83 -0.86 -86.41
N LYS A 998 93.04 -1.88 -86.77
CA LYS A 998 92.70 -2.20 -88.16
C LYS A 998 91.66 -1.24 -88.75
N CYS A 999 90.65 -0.87 -87.97
CA CYS A 999 89.61 0.08 -88.38
C CYS A 999 90.15 1.50 -88.53
N ASN A 1000 91.23 1.83 -87.81
CA ASN A 1000 91.95 3.10 -87.87
C ASN A 1000 91.04 4.35 -87.76
N PRO A 1001 90.16 4.44 -86.74
CA PRO A 1001 89.14 5.51 -86.68
C PRO A 1001 89.71 6.92 -86.50
N ASN A 1002 90.92 7.08 -85.95
CA ASN A 1002 91.59 8.37 -85.74
C ASN A 1002 92.74 8.65 -86.74
N GLY A 1003 92.90 7.80 -87.76
CA GLY A 1003 94.02 7.88 -88.70
C GLY A 1003 95.38 7.47 -88.11
N GLN A 1004 95.43 7.03 -86.85
CA GLN A 1004 96.62 6.57 -86.14
C GLN A 1004 96.44 5.11 -85.63
N SER A 1005 97.54 4.37 -85.47
CA SER A 1005 97.50 2.98 -84.97
C SER A 1005 97.43 2.86 -83.44
N SER A 1006 97.33 3.98 -82.71
CA SER A 1006 97.29 3.99 -81.23
C SER A 1006 96.57 5.22 -80.69
N ASN A 1007 96.45 5.32 -79.36
CA ASN A 1007 95.89 6.45 -78.62
C ASN A 1007 94.40 6.76 -78.89
N PHE A 1008 93.55 5.72 -78.91
CA PHE A 1008 92.11 5.89 -79.12
C PHE A 1008 91.40 6.53 -77.91
N SER A 1009 90.58 7.53 -78.18
CA SER A 1009 89.65 8.19 -77.26
C SER A 1009 88.26 7.52 -77.31
N VAL A 1010 87.34 7.96 -76.45
CA VAL A 1010 85.94 7.49 -76.52
C VAL A 1010 85.30 7.82 -77.87
N LEU A 1011 85.59 9.00 -78.43
CA LEU A 1011 85.05 9.42 -79.73
C LEU A 1011 85.59 8.57 -80.89
N ASP A 1012 86.82 8.07 -80.77
CA ASP A 1012 87.41 7.18 -81.78
C ASP A 1012 86.76 5.80 -81.75
N ILE A 1013 86.49 5.28 -80.55
CA ILE A 1013 85.73 4.04 -80.38
C ILE A 1013 84.31 4.21 -80.96
N LEU A 1014 83.65 5.32 -80.65
CA LEU A 1014 82.31 5.60 -81.17
C LEU A 1014 82.31 5.73 -82.70
N THR A 1015 83.35 6.33 -83.28
CA THR A 1015 83.53 6.44 -84.73
C THR A 1015 83.75 5.08 -85.36
N CYS A 1016 84.57 4.22 -84.75
CA CYS A 1016 84.77 2.85 -85.20
C CYS A 1016 83.43 2.08 -85.25
N ILE A 1017 82.68 2.06 -84.16
CA ILE A 1017 81.39 1.34 -84.09
C ILE A 1017 80.39 1.90 -85.10
N TYR A 1018 80.33 3.23 -85.27
CA TYR A 1018 79.46 3.83 -86.29
C TYR A 1018 79.83 3.43 -87.72
N ASN A 1019 81.12 3.30 -88.03
CA ASN A 1019 81.54 2.80 -89.34
C ASN A 1019 81.03 1.37 -89.57
N HIS A 1020 81.11 0.50 -88.56
CA HIS A 1020 80.53 -0.85 -88.64
C HIS A 1020 79.01 -0.84 -88.72
N LEU A 1021 78.33 0.12 -88.09
CA LEU A 1021 76.88 0.29 -88.25
C LEU A 1021 76.52 0.72 -89.68
N ARG A 1022 77.32 1.60 -90.29
CA ARG A 1022 77.17 1.97 -91.70
C ARG A 1022 77.41 0.76 -92.62
N ASP A 1023 78.41 -0.06 -92.31
CA ASP A 1023 78.68 -1.30 -93.05
C ASP A 1023 77.53 -2.30 -92.90
N TYR A 1024 76.94 -2.40 -91.70
CA TYR A 1024 75.74 -3.19 -91.44
C TYR A 1024 74.56 -2.70 -92.30
N TYR A 1025 74.26 -1.40 -92.32
CA TYR A 1025 73.19 -0.86 -93.16
C TYR A 1025 73.46 -1.13 -94.64
N THR A 1026 74.68 -0.88 -95.10
CA THR A 1026 75.10 -1.13 -96.49
C THR A 1026 74.91 -2.60 -96.85
N THR A 1027 75.28 -3.51 -95.95
CA THR A 1027 75.11 -4.97 -96.11
C THR A 1027 73.63 -5.35 -96.15
N CYS A 1028 72.78 -4.73 -95.33
CA CYS A 1028 71.34 -4.95 -95.37
C CYS A 1028 70.75 -4.59 -96.75
N HIS A 1029 71.26 -3.54 -97.39
CA HIS A 1029 70.85 -3.12 -98.75
C HIS A 1029 71.44 -3.98 -99.88
N LEU A 1030 72.32 -4.94 -99.58
CA LEU A 1030 72.76 -5.95 -100.56
C LEU A 1030 71.77 -7.12 -100.69
N THR A 1031 70.95 -7.36 -99.67
CA THR A 1031 70.02 -8.50 -99.63
C THR A 1031 68.61 -8.03 -99.98
N LEU A 1032 67.91 -8.77 -100.84
CA LEU A 1032 66.50 -8.50 -101.15
C LEU A 1032 65.61 -9.10 -100.04
N PRO A 1033 64.62 -8.35 -99.51
CA PRO A 1033 63.66 -8.90 -98.56
C PRO A 1033 62.80 -9.97 -99.24
N ALA A 1034 62.34 -10.95 -98.46
CA ALA A 1034 61.58 -12.10 -98.95
C ALA A 1034 60.25 -11.73 -99.65
N SER A 1035 59.70 -10.55 -99.33
CA SER A 1035 58.49 -9.99 -99.95
C SER A 1035 58.71 -8.50 -100.26
N PRO A 1036 59.25 -8.14 -101.44
CA PRO A 1036 59.53 -6.75 -101.79
C PRO A 1036 58.23 -5.94 -101.91
N LYS A 1037 58.17 -4.79 -101.22
CA LYS A 1037 57.05 -3.83 -101.28
C LYS A 1037 57.53 -2.49 -101.84
N TYR A 1038 56.72 -1.88 -102.71
CA TYR A 1038 56.91 -0.50 -103.14
C TYR A 1038 56.53 0.47 -102.00
N PRO A 1039 57.20 1.62 -101.85
CA PRO A 1039 56.77 2.64 -100.91
C PRO A 1039 55.36 3.15 -101.26
N CYS A 1040 54.34 2.76 -100.50
CA CYS A 1040 52.93 3.07 -100.82
C CYS A 1040 52.31 4.11 -99.88
N ASN A 1041 52.98 4.45 -98.78
CA ASN A 1041 52.54 5.48 -97.84
C ASN A 1041 53.73 6.37 -97.44
N VAL A 1042 53.43 7.49 -96.79
CA VAL A 1042 54.44 8.48 -96.36
C VAL A 1042 55.52 7.84 -95.50
N ARG A 1043 55.16 6.92 -94.59
CA ARG A 1043 56.14 6.24 -93.74
C ARG A 1043 57.11 5.39 -94.54
N ASP A 1044 56.61 4.60 -95.50
CA ASP A 1044 57.44 3.74 -96.34
C ASP A 1044 58.35 4.61 -97.24
N MET A 1045 57.86 5.75 -97.73
CA MET A 1045 58.66 6.72 -98.50
C MET A 1045 59.78 7.35 -97.65
N LEU A 1046 59.48 7.74 -96.41
CA LEU A 1046 60.46 8.29 -95.48
C LEU A 1046 61.51 7.25 -95.06
N SER A 1047 61.11 5.98 -94.84
CA SER A 1047 62.07 4.92 -94.52
C SER A 1047 62.96 4.61 -95.71
N TRP A 1048 62.39 4.60 -96.92
CA TRP A 1048 63.17 4.48 -98.16
C TRP A 1048 64.20 5.61 -98.29
N LEU A 1049 63.79 6.88 -98.11
CA LEU A 1049 64.70 8.03 -98.11
C LEU A 1049 65.76 7.91 -97.01
N GLY A 1050 65.39 7.48 -95.81
CA GLY A 1050 66.32 7.27 -94.69
C GLY A 1050 67.31 6.12 -94.89
N GLY A 1051 66.98 5.15 -95.75
CA GLY A 1051 67.86 4.05 -96.15
C GLY A 1051 68.71 4.33 -97.38
N LEU A 1052 68.31 5.30 -98.22
CA LEU A 1052 68.96 5.64 -99.49
C LEU A 1052 70.48 5.86 -99.36
N PRO A 1053 71.01 6.54 -98.31
CA PRO A 1053 72.44 6.79 -98.19
C PRO A 1053 73.33 5.55 -98.14
N TYR A 1054 72.75 4.41 -97.78
CA TYR A 1054 73.45 3.13 -97.62
C TYR A 1054 73.32 2.22 -98.85
N THR A 1055 72.84 2.76 -99.98
CA THR A 1055 72.65 2.03 -101.24
C THR A 1055 73.73 2.37 -102.26
N SER A 1056 73.99 1.45 -103.21
CA SER A 1056 74.91 1.71 -104.34
C SER A 1056 74.41 2.80 -105.29
N VAL A 1057 73.09 3.04 -105.35
CA VAL A 1057 72.49 4.10 -106.18
C VAL A 1057 72.94 5.46 -105.70
N TYR A 1058 73.00 5.65 -104.38
CA TYR A 1058 73.40 6.91 -103.77
C TYR A 1058 74.83 7.32 -104.12
N SER A 1059 75.76 6.36 -104.11
CA SER A 1059 77.16 6.59 -104.50
C SER A 1059 77.33 6.92 -105.98
N MET A 1060 76.35 6.62 -106.84
CA MET A 1060 76.41 6.92 -108.27
C MET A 1060 75.88 8.31 -108.64
N VAL A 1061 75.16 8.99 -107.73
CA VAL A 1061 74.55 10.30 -108.00
C VAL A 1061 75.61 11.33 -108.39
N GLU A 1062 76.70 11.42 -107.63
CA GLU A 1062 77.78 12.40 -107.88
C GLU A 1062 78.47 12.17 -109.22
N MET A 1063 78.80 10.91 -109.55
CA MET A 1063 79.36 10.55 -110.86
C MET A 1063 78.40 10.92 -111.99
N HIS A 1064 77.11 10.67 -111.83
CA HIS A 1064 76.12 11.00 -112.84
C HIS A 1064 75.95 12.51 -113.05
N CYS A 1065 75.94 13.28 -111.96
CA CYS A 1065 75.96 14.75 -112.04
C CYS A 1065 77.21 15.26 -112.75
N ALA A 1066 78.37 14.68 -112.45
CA ALA A 1066 79.63 15.02 -113.13
C ALA A 1066 79.60 14.68 -114.63
N ASP A 1067 78.96 13.57 -115.02
CA ASP A 1067 78.78 13.18 -116.42
C ASP A 1067 77.80 14.10 -117.15
N LEU A 1068 76.70 14.51 -116.50
CA LEU A 1068 75.76 15.49 -117.04
C LEU A 1068 76.43 16.83 -117.32
N LEU A 1069 77.32 17.29 -116.43
CA LEU A 1069 78.10 18.51 -116.60
C LEU A 1069 79.11 18.47 -117.76
N LYS A 1070 79.52 17.27 -118.19
CA LYS A 1070 80.48 17.07 -119.30
C LYS A 1070 79.81 16.90 -120.66
N LYS A 1071 78.48 16.81 -120.71
CA LYS A 1071 77.74 16.48 -121.94
C LYS A 1071 77.63 17.73 -122.82
N GLU A 1072 78.37 17.77 -123.94
CA GLU A 1072 78.29 18.90 -124.89
C GLU A 1072 76.91 19.03 -125.54
N GLU A 1073 76.42 20.27 -125.62
CA GLU A 1073 75.14 20.58 -126.25
C GLU A 1073 75.26 20.49 -127.78
N LYS A 1074 74.46 19.63 -128.41
CA LYS A 1074 74.50 19.38 -129.86
C LYS A 1074 73.80 20.47 -130.69
N ASP A 1075 73.07 21.37 -130.03
CA ASP A 1075 72.33 22.45 -130.68
C ASP A 1075 73.25 23.65 -130.94
N ALA A 1076 73.44 24.01 -132.21
CA ALA A 1076 74.33 25.08 -132.63
C ALA A 1076 73.92 26.45 -132.09
N ALA A 1077 72.63 26.65 -131.78
CA ALA A 1077 72.13 27.90 -131.19
C ALA A 1077 72.48 28.05 -129.69
N LYS A 1078 72.69 26.93 -128.98
CA LYS A 1078 72.99 26.92 -127.54
C LYS A 1078 74.48 26.80 -127.21
N LYS A 1079 75.31 26.33 -128.15
CA LYS A 1079 76.79 26.25 -127.99
C LYS A 1079 77.46 27.58 -127.63
N SER A 1080 76.82 28.72 -127.92
CA SER A 1080 77.32 30.07 -127.63
C SER A 1080 76.90 30.61 -126.25
N GLN A 1081 75.99 29.92 -125.54
CA GLN A 1081 75.55 30.34 -124.20
C GLN A 1081 76.54 29.85 -123.15
N LYS A 1082 76.87 30.72 -122.17
CA LYS A 1082 77.67 30.31 -121.01
C LYS A 1082 76.92 29.19 -120.26
N PRO A 1083 77.62 28.20 -119.67
CA PRO A 1083 76.99 27.20 -118.83
C PRO A 1083 76.12 27.88 -117.78
N ASP A 1084 74.87 27.44 -117.64
CA ASP A 1084 73.95 28.00 -116.66
C ASP A 1084 74.56 27.86 -115.26
N ALA A 1085 74.87 28.99 -114.63
CA ALA A 1085 75.54 29.03 -113.33
C ALA A 1085 74.69 28.33 -112.25
N VAL A 1086 73.36 28.40 -112.36
CA VAL A 1086 72.42 27.80 -111.42
C VAL A 1086 72.41 26.28 -111.58
N ILE A 1087 72.29 25.77 -112.81
CA ILE A 1087 72.31 24.31 -113.06
C ILE A 1087 73.66 23.71 -112.66
N ASN A 1088 74.76 24.44 -112.88
CA ASN A 1088 76.10 24.00 -112.51
C ASN A 1088 76.27 23.87 -110.98
N ASP A 1089 75.81 24.87 -110.22
CA ASP A 1089 75.82 24.82 -108.74
C ASP A 1089 74.86 23.74 -108.20
N ILE A 1090 73.70 23.54 -108.84
CA ILE A 1090 72.77 22.47 -108.48
C ILE A 1090 73.43 21.10 -108.63
N LEU A 1091 74.04 20.81 -109.78
CA LEU A 1091 74.62 19.49 -110.05
C LEU A 1091 75.94 19.25 -109.31
N LYS A 1092 76.74 20.29 -109.04
CA LYS A 1092 78.02 20.15 -108.33
C LYS A 1092 77.87 19.94 -106.84
N THR A 1093 76.97 20.67 -106.18
CA THR A 1093 76.88 20.70 -104.72
C THR A 1093 75.44 20.57 -104.23
N ASN A 1094 74.53 21.43 -104.71
CA ASN A 1094 73.24 21.60 -104.01
C ASN A 1094 72.35 20.35 -104.07
N LEU A 1095 72.37 19.60 -105.18
CA LEU A 1095 71.55 18.39 -105.31
C LEU A 1095 71.98 17.33 -104.30
N ARG A 1096 73.30 17.15 -104.14
CA ARG A 1096 73.84 16.17 -103.22
C ARG A 1096 73.55 16.57 -101.77
N ASP A 1097 73.82 17.83 -101.42
CA ASP A 1097 73.57 18.36 -100.07
C ASP A 1097 72.08 18.30 -99.71
N SER A 1098 71.20 18.66 -100.64
CA SER A 1098 69.75 18.60 -100.45
C SER A 1098 69.27 17.17 -100.25
N LEU A 1099 69.85 16.21 -100.97
CA LEU A 1099 69.51 14.81 -100.83
C LEU A 1099 70.01 14.23 -99.50
N ASP A 1100 71.24 14.55 -99.08
CA ASP A 1100 71.78 14.20 -97.75
C ASP A 1100 70.86 14.75 -96.64
N GLN A 1101 70.47 16.02 -96.73
CA GLN A 1101 69.56 16.65 -95.77
C GLN A 1101 68.16 16.01 -95.78
N THR A 1102 67.63 15.67 -96.94
CA THR A 1102 66.32 15.01 -97.08
C THR A 1102 66.33 13.62 -96.47
N CYS A 1103 67.40 12.86 -96.66
CA CYS A 1103 67.56 11.52 -96.07
C CYS A 1103 67.65 11.60 -94.53
N ASP A 1104 68.44 12.53 -94.00
CA ASP A 1104 68.54 12.77 -92.54
C ASP A 1104 67.20 13.19 -91.93
N MET A 1105 66.52 14.15 -92.57
CA MET A 1105 65.21 14.62 -92.10
C MET A 1105 64.18 13.50 -92.11
N SER A 1106 64.22 12.62 -93.11
CA SER A 1106 63.29 11.49 -93.22
C SER A 1106 63.46 10.51 -92.06
N TYR A 1107 64.70 10.18 -91.69
CA TYR A 1107 64.99 9.39 -90.49
C TYR A 1107 64.49 10.10 -89.22
N ARG A 1108 64.80 11.40 -89.06
CA ARG A 1108 64.42 12.18 -87.88
C ARG A 1108 62.90 12.31 -87.71
N VAL A 1109 62.14 12.52 -88.79
CA VAL A 1109 60.68 12.58 -88.76
C VAL A 1109 60.10 11.24 -88.29
N LEU A 1110 60.60 10.13 -88.83
CA LEU A 1110 60.15 8.80 -88.41
C LEU A 1110 60.44 8.54 -86.93
N VAL A 1111 61.66 8.82 -86.45
CA VAL A 1111 62.02 8.68 -85.04
C VAL A 1111 61.22 9.63 -84.14
N THR A 1112 60.88 10.83 -84.61
CA THR A 1112 60.06 11.77 -83.84
C THR A 1112 58.62 11.26 -83.66
N ILE A 1113 58.06 10.61 -84.67
CA ILE A 1113 56.70 10.06 -84.63
C ILE A 1113 56.64 8.77 -83.82
N GLN A 1114 57.53 7.81 -84.08
CA GLN A 1114 57.48 6.47 -83.48
C GLN A 1114 58.39 6.30 -82.24
N GLY A 1115 59.18 7.32 -81.89
CA GLY A 1115 60.23 7.19 -80.88
C GLY A 1115 61.38 6.30 -81.34
N HIS A 1116 62.27 5.99 -80.40
CA HIS A 1116 63.49 5.21 -80.66
C HIS A 1116 63.23 3.69 -80.66
N GLY A 1117 62.10 3.23 -80.15
CA GLY A 1117 61.70 1.83 -80.22
C GLY A 1117 60.46 1.53 -79.37
N HIS A 1118 59.61 0.65 -79.90
CA HIS A 1118 58.41 0.16 -79.21
C HIS A 1118 58.56 -1.30 -78.77
N GLY A 1119 59.56 -2.04 -79.29
CA GLY A 1119 59.84 -3.43 -78.92
C GLY A 1119 58.70 -4.43 -79.21
N PHE A 1120 57.69 -3.99 -79.96
CA PHE A 1120 56.52 -4.77 -80.34
C PHE A 1120 56.83 -5.58 -81.60
N ASP A 1121 56.71 -6.90 -81.54
CA ASP A 1121 57.16 -7.79 -82.62
C ASP A 1121 56.35 -7.64 -83.93
N GLN A 1122 55.17 -6.99 -83.87
CA GLN A 1122 54.34 -6.69 -85.05
C GLN A 1122 54.52 -5.25 -85.57
N ALA A 1123 55.35 -4.43 -84.93
CA ALA A 1123 55.66 -3.11 -85.46
C ALA A 1123 56.53 -3.27 -86.72
N ASP A 1124 56.23 -2.49 -87.77
CA ASP A 1124 57.03 -2.53 -89.01
C ASP A 1124 58.50 -2.13 -88.74
N TYR A 1125 58.75 -1.24 -87.78
CA TYR A 1125 60.08 -0.89 -87.29
C TYR A 1125 60.12 -0.99 -85.75
N PRO A 1126 60.44 -2.17 -85.18
CA PRO A 1126 60.43 -2.37 -83.72
C PRO A 1126 61.40 -1.45 -82.96
N TYR A 1127 62.51 -1.08 -83.60
CA TYR A 1127 63.55 -0.18 -83.10
C TYR A 1127 64.05 0.76 -84.20
N ALA A 1128 64.54 1.96 -83.86
CA ALA A 1128 64.93 2.95 -84.87
C ALA A 1128 66.08 2.51 -85.78
N VAL A 1129 66.95 1.60 -85.33
CA VAL A 1129 67.96 0.96 -86.18
C VAL A 1129 67.35 0.26 -87.41
N ASP A 1130 66.10 -0.19 -87.32
CA ASP A 1130 65.43 -0.87 -88.42
C ASP A 1130 64.94 0.08 -89.53
N ILE A 1131 64.92 1.41 -89.29
CA ILE A 1131 64.45 2.40 -90.28
C ILE A 1131 65.36 2.49 -91.50
N SER A 1132 66.67 2.45 -91.26
CA SER A 1132 67.71 2.65 -92.28
C SER A 1132 68.19 1.37 -92.96
N ASN A 1133 67.69 0.20 -92.52
CA ASN A 1133 68.00 -1.08 -93.13
C ASN A 1133 66.94 -1.45 -94.21
N ASN A 1134 67.20 -2.50 -94.99
CA ASN A 1134 66.34 -2.93 -96.10
C ASN A 1134 65.25 -3.94 -95.68
N SER A 1135 64.83 -3.96 -94.40
CA SER A 1135 64.00 -5.05 -93.86
C SER A 1135 62.53 -5.03 -94.29
N VAL A 1136 61.97 -3.86 -94.65
CA VAL A 1136 60.53 -3.67 -94.93
C VAL A 1136 60.24 -3.20 -96.36
N VAL A 1137 61.11 -2.38 -96.94
CA VAL A 1137 60.92 -1.73 -98.25
C VAL A 1137 62.09 -2.08 -99.15
N SER A 1138 61.85 -2.60 -100.36
CA SER A 1138 62.92 -2.94 -101.32
C SER A 1138 62.73 -2.20 -102.64
N PHE A 1139 63.81 -1.74 -103.26
CA PHE A 1139 63.77 -1.24 -104.63
C PHE A 1139 64.78 -1.92 -105.58
N ILE A 1140 64.30 -2.24 -106.79
CA ILE A 1140 64.99 -2.87 -107.94
C ILE A 1140 66.06 -1.91 -108.52
N ARG A 1141 67.30 -2.37 -108.58
CA ARG A 1141 68.54 -1.63 -108.88
C ARG A 1141 68.63 -0.79 -110.18
N GLN A 1142 67.63 -0.71 -111.07
CA GLN A 1142 67.85 -0.13 -112.41
C GLN A 1142 66.83 0.90 -112.92
N MET A 1143 65.53 0.82 -112.62
CA MET A 1143 64.54 1.74 -113.25
C MET A 1143 64.38 3.10 -112.56
N PHE A 1144 64.52 3.20 -111.23
CA PHE A 1144 64.32 4.49 -110.53
C PHE A 1144 65.58 5.33 -110.39
N ALA A 1145 66.78 4.78 -110.53
CA ALA A 1145 67.96 5.65 -110.70
C ALA A 1145 67.72 6.51 -111.93
N ALA A 1146 67.34 5.92 -113.06
CA ALA A 1146 66.95 6.65 -114.26
C ALA A 1146 65.74 7.57 -114.05
N TYR A 1147 64.72 7.17 -113.26
CA TYR A 1147 63.52 7.98 -113.04
C TYR A 1147 63.70 9.14 -112.03
N LEU A 1148 64.45 8.94 -110.95
CA LEU A 1148 64.84 9.98 -109.99
C LEU A 1148 65.81 10.95 -110.65
N ILE A 1149 66.77 10.45 -111.43
CA ILE A 1149 67.66 11.24 -112.28
C ILE A 1149 66.84 12.03 -113.31
N TRP A 1150 65.83 11.41 -113.94
CA TRP A 1150 64.93 12.06 -114.90
C TRP A 1150 64.09 13.17 -114.24
N LEU A 1151 63.51 12.92 -113.05
CA LEU A 1151 62.79 13.93 -112.27
C LEU A 1151 63.70 15.08 -111.84
N LEU A 1152 64.92 14.80 -111.39
CA LEU A 1152 65.86 15.83 -110.92
C LEU A 1152 66.46 16.64 -112.09
N THR A 1153 66.57 16.05 -113.29
CA THR A 1153 66.99 16.79 -114.50
C THR A 1153 65.85 17.59 -115.16
N TYR A 1154 64.58 17.21 -114.97
CA TYR A 1154 63.44 17.92 -115.57
C TYR A 1154 62.84 19.02 -114.68
N VAL A 1155 63.02 18.94 -113.36
CA VAL A 1155 62.54 19.97 -112.40
C VAL A 1155 63.56 21.12 -112.23
N GLY A 1156 64.76 20.98 -112.82
CA GLY A 1156 65.78 22.03 -112.90
C GLY A 1156 65.87 22.73 -114.26
N VAL A 1157 64.74 22.89 -114.97
CA VAL A 1157 64.57 23.75 -116.17
C VAL A 1157 63.49 24.78 -115.90
#